data_AF-A0A3Q8I980-F1
#
_entry.id   AF-A0A3Q8I980-F1
#
_cell.length_a   1.000
_cell.length_b   1.000
_cell.length_c   1.000
_cell.angle_alpha   90.00
_cell.angle_beta   90.00
_cell.angle_gamma   90.00
#
_symmetry.space_group_name_H-M   'P 1'
#
loop_
_entity.id
_entity.type
_entity.pdbx_description
1 polymer ?
#
loop_
_entity_poly.entity_id
_entity_poly.type
_entity_poly.pdbx_seq_one_letter_code
_entity_poly.pdbx_strand_id
1 'polypeptide(L)'
;MSQSTPLTYATLSRPSRDSATIQRSAVRASAAHQHQAQQSPSIARPTDGARYTAEGIAGASLSSLDTWTGFLSSQWAETVKVQLLMPSSAAPVIPPSGADLISSLHSVVSRQNKVVAQLQERLVAQRAKEENDWVAKKQLSQSTSAEGMPDSSKDTKYEAAASVDDSVADSAAENTQVCVLLSHLLEHARFLWARAVSQHFRVAEVRKSSSGNDTRSPKKVTAGVNAEAVMEEERVGLPPISLLFRCLVDGINSEEARQAIVTAGVLPASAWDSGVLGVDQLGILTVFERHVQALRTFPGIVPPLEALREYFAELHPQQLSKYYPSGALDSTLELAETQMDAFLRFGDETEQMAALLREGLHPSVRRLLYARALQVPLVVTDGKPMFLAQGELMTNHLRHGLARYLTCSSRQARDKVKRRFHHHYSSSKEENRARLLQRLALDDMFISVGDSDKYFVYTDDVEVLSTAMVVDRSLPDPKMVQALKQLGRPGDALDSYVTYLQYPEKNLVHQKALPCGVAPLEGFTLLLGALCNVTSDTVEQYELAAAIVAQLWSRLQGPTPELFQCCLIFESLVQQLALPAVLHATRDLQYPPLVLAMRWMLTGFADLLDAFEVLSFWDLVLSYHMREMHRRSPLSLPTGLANAAPHDTSTPCALWLLPMYAAAIFVMRAPLVEACRTAAEVDVVFATGHQLRTRSLLQGLLFG
;
A
#
# COMPACT_ATOMS: atom_id res chain seq x y z
N MET A 1 1.13 40.36 44.46
CA MET A 1 2.24 40.28 45.42
C MET A 1 2.55 38.80 45.60
N SER A 2 3.47 38.26 44.79
CA SER A 2 4.92 38.03 45.06
C SER A 2 5.12 36.56 45.47
N GLN A 3 5.94 35.69 44.86
CA GLN A 3 7.02 35.68 43.85
C GLN A 3 7.13 34.19 43.43
N SER A 4 7.11 33.77 42.16
CA SER A 4 8.18 33.76 41.13
C SER A 4 9.53 33.15 41.56
N THR A 5 9.74 31.88 41.19
CA THR A 5 11.07 31.33 40.81
C THR A 5 10.89 30.45 39.57
N PRO A 6 11.56 30.76 38.44
CA PRO A 6 11.50 29.98 37.21
C PRO A 6 12.58 28.89 37.18
N LEU A 7 12.22 27.70 36.68
CA LEU A 7 13.18 26.66 36.33
C LEU A 7 13.81 26.98 34.98
N THR A 8 15.09 27.32 35.02
CA THR A 8 16.00 27.53 33.90
C THR A 8 16.08 26.31 32.99
N TYR A 9 15.66 26.47 31.73
CA TYR A 9 16.00 25.57 30.63
C TYR A 9 17.48 25.77 30.26
N ALA A 10 18.29 24.74 30.47
CA ALA A 10 19.63 24.69 29.92
C ALA A 10 19.54 24.46 28.40
N THR A 11 20.00 25.46 27.66
CA THR A 11 20.24 25.44 26.22
C THR A 11 21.25 24.35 25.86
N LEU A 12 20.79 23.27 25.23
CA LEU A 12 21.62 22.41 24.39
C LEU A 12 21.35 22.75 22.93
N SER A 13 21.98 23.84 22.49
CA SER A 13 22.20 24.11 21.07
C SER A 13 23.05 22.97 20.48
N ARG A 14 22.47 22.15 19.61
CA ARG A 14 23.26 21.27 18.75
C ARG A 14 23.87 22.10 17.61
N PRO A 15 25.16 21.94 17.30
CA PRO A 15 25.79 22.58 16.17
C PRO A 15 25.33 21.92 14.85
N SER A 16 25.19 22.74 13.82
CA SER A 16 24.92 22.33 12.45
C SER A 16 26.05 21.46 11.88
N ARG A 17 25.70 20.67 10.87
CA ARG A 17 26.59 19.92 9.96
C ARG A 17 27.89 20.66 9.66
N ASP A 18 29.01 19.95 9.78
CA ASP A 18 30.02 19.83 8.71
C ASP A 18 31.14 18.84 9.09
N SER A 19 31.63 18.12 8.07
CA SER A 19 32.90 17.36 8.03
C SER A 19 32.96 15.97 8.69
N ALA A 20 32.65 14.91 7.91
CA ALA A 20 33.47 13.68 7.84
C ALA A 20 33.00 12.72 6.72
N THR A 21 33.13 13.14 5.45
CA THR A 21 33.10 12.22 4.29
C THR A 21 34.38 12.41 3.48
N ILE A 22 35.51 11.96 4.01
CA ILE A 22 36.73 11.75 3.23
C ILE A 22 37.41 10.47 3.73
N GLN A 23 37.15 9.36 3.04
CA GLN A 23 38.15 8.34 2.64
C GLN A 23 37.46 7.16 1.95
N ARG A 24 37.17 7.32 0.65
CA ARG A 24 37.02 6.20 -0.31
C ARG A 24 37.63 6.61 -1.64
N SER A 25 38.95 6.43 -1.78
CA SER A 25 39.64 6.42 -3.08
C SER A 25 41.07 5.91 -2.94
N ALA A 26 41.26 4.62 -2.64
CA ALA A 26 42.58 3.98 -2.78
C ALA A 26 42.49 2.47 -2.98
N VAL A 27 41.82 2.00 -4.05
CA VAL A 27 42.06 0.66 -4.60
C VAL A 27 42.07 0.74 -6.12
N ARG A 28 43.22 1.16 -6.67
CA ARG A 28 43.73 0.81 -8.01
C ARG A 28 45.16 1.37 -8.17
N ALA A 29 46.13 0.70 -7.59
CA ALA A 29 47.49 0.64 -8.09
C ALA A 29 48.16 -0.60 -7.50
N SER A 30 48.41 -1.58 -8.37
CA SER A 30 49.07 -2.85 -8.05
C SER A 30 50.58 -2.67 -7.91
N ALA A 31 51.18 -3.55 -7.09
CA ALA A 31 52.55 -4.07 -7.17
C ALA A 31 53.73 -3.11 -6.92
N ALA A 32 54.33 -3.19 -5.71
CA ALA A 32 55.77 -3.35 -5.51
C ALA A 32 56.11 -3.54 -4.01
N HIS A 33 57.10 -4.38 -3.75
CA HIS A 33 57.86 -4.59 -2.49
C HIS A 33 57.37 -5.60 -1.45
N GLN A 34 57.76 -6.86 -1.71
CA GLN A 34 58.35 -7.77 -0.73
C GLN A 34 59.70 -7.23 -0.20
N HIS A 35 59.94 -7.29 1.12
CA HIS A 35 61.01 -8.06 1.78
C HIS A 35 61.43 -7.53 3.17
N GLN A 36 61.82 -8.48 4.03
CA GLN A 36 62.57 -8.44 5.30
C GLN A 36 61.75 -8.18 6.59
N ALA A 37 61.39 -9.23 7.37
CA ALA A 37 62.20 -10.14 8.21
C ALA A 37 62.75 -9.47 9.49
N GLN A 38 62.11 -9.76 10.63
CA GLN A 38 62.66 -10.58 11.74
C GLN A 38 63.75 -9.90 12.60
N GLN A 39 63.49 -9.70 13.89
CA GLN A 39 64.10 -10.41 15.04
C GLN A 39 63.84 -9.69 16.38
N SER A 40 63.57 -10.49 17.41
CA SER A 40 63.22 -10.22 18.83
C SER A 40 64.46 -9.75 19.66
N PRO A 41 64.57 -9.74 21.03
CA PRO A 41 63.90 -10.55 22.11
C PRO A 41 63.57 -9.76 23.44
N SER A 42 62.58 -10.07 24.31
CA SER A 42 62.32 -11.16 25.30
C SER A 42 62.58 -10.83 26.81
N ILE A 43 61.74 -11.42 27.71
CA ILE A 43 61.97 -11.88 29.13
C ILE A 43 61.72 -10.87 30.29
N ALA A 44 61.02 -11.13 31.43
CA ALA A 44 60.41 -12.30 32.13
C ALA A 44 59.28 -11.83 33.11
N ARG A 45 58.09 -12.47 33.26
CA ARG A 45 57.63 -13.64 34.11
C ARG A 45 57.49 -13.36 35.64
N PRO A 46 56.72 -14.14 36.47
CA PRO A 46 55.59 -15.09 36.24
C PRO A 46 54.48 -15.19 37.35
N THR A 47 53.55 -16.17 37.17
CA THR A 47 52.68 -16.95 38.12
C THR A 47 51.50 -16.25 38.81
N ASP A 48 50.30 -16.82 39.03
CA ASP A 48 49.56 -18.08 38.77
C ASP A 48 48.10 -17.74 39.20
N GLY A 49 46.97 -18.34 38.82
CA GLY A 49 46.60 -19.53 38.05
C GLY A 49 45.12 -19.83 38.39
N ALA A 50 44.31 -20.23 37.41
CA ALA A 50 43.22 -21.21 37.58
C ALA A 50 42.54 -21.46 36.22
N ARG A 51 42.65 -22.72 35.79
CA ARG A 51 42.00 -23.32 34.62
C ARG A 51 40.48 -23.35 34.82
N TYR A 52 39.72 -22.98 33.79
CA TYR A 52 38.40 -23.57 33.55
C TYR A 52 38.49 -24.49 32.33
N THR A 53 38.21 -25.75 32.59
CA THR A 53 38.15 -26.86 31.66
C THR A 53 36.99 -26.69 30.68
N ALA A 54 37.25 -27.06 29.43
CA ALA A 54 36.26 -27.23 28.38
C ALA A 54 35.39 -28.46 28.69
N GLU A 55 34.31 -28.26 29.44
CA GLU A 55 33.20 -29.19 29.58
C GLU A 55 31.95 -28.36 29.92
N GLY A 56 31.09 -28.15 28.93
CA GLY A 56 29.92 -27.27 29.06
C GLY A 56 29.31 -26.84 27.73
N ILE A 57 29.37 -27.69 26.69
CA ILE A 57 28.60 -27.55 25.46
C ILE A 57 27.91 -28.89 25.21
N ALA A 58 26.99 -29.23 26.11
CA ALA A 58 26.04 -30.32 25.95
C ALA A 58 24.82 -29.95 26.81
N GLY A 59 23.84 -29.27 26.21
CA GLY A 59 22.67 -28.80 26.95
C GLY A 59 21.86 -27.67 26.31
N ALA A 60 22.05 -27.35 25.02
CA ALA A 60 21.06 -26.56 24.29
C ALA A 60 20.03 -27.53 23.67
N SER A 61 18.78 -27.38 24.10
CA SER A 61 17.67 -28.29 23.87
C SER A 61 17.40 -28.62 22.39
N LEU A 62 17.49 -29.91 22.07
CA LEU A 62 17.03 -30.56 20.84
C LEU A 62 15.49 -30.59 20.68
N SER A 63 14.72 -29.85 21.49
CA SER A 63 13.28 -30.10 21.64
C SER A 63 12.37 -29.50 20.57
N SER A 64 12.74 -28.40 19.88
CA SER A 64 11.83 -27.72 18.93
C SER A 64 11.68 -28.51 17.62
N LEU A 65 12.78 -28.96 17.01
CA LEU A 65 12.75 -29.75 15.77
C LEU A 65 12.02 -31.08 15.95
N ASP A 66 12.16 -31.73 17.12
CA ASP A 66 11.52 -33.02 17.42
C ASP A 66 9.99 -32.92 17.60
N THR A 67 9.47 -31.78 18.08
CA THR A 67 8.01 -31.53 18.08
C THR A 67 7.44 -31.35 16.66
N TRP A 68 8.19 -30.71 15.77
CA TRP A 68 7.76 -30.42 14.40
C TRP A 68 7.85 -31.61 13.46
N THR A 69 8.88 -32.43 13.65
CA THR A 69 8.97 -33.73 12.99
C THR A 69 7.80 -34.63 13.40
N GLY A 70 7.40 -34.61 14.67
CA GLY A 70 6.18 -35.26 15.17
C GLY A 70 4.89 -34.71 14.54
N PHE A 71 4.74 -33.39 14.45
CA PHE A 71 3.56 -32.75 13.83
C PHE A 71 3.42 -33.07 12.34
N LEU A 72 4.49 -32.90 11.55
CA LEU A 72 4.49 -33.24 10.12
C LEU A 72 4.34 -34.75 9.91
N SER A 73 4.91 -35.59 10.78
CA SER A 73 4.68 -37.04 10.81
C SER A 73 3.23 -37.40 11.18
N SER A 74 2.56 -36.61 12.02
CA SER A 74 1.14 -36.82 12.38
C SER A 74 0.17 -36.44 11.27
N GLN A 75 0.42 -35.35 10.53
CA GLN A 75 -0.31 -35.04 9.29
C GLN A 75 -0.02 -36.07 8.19
N TRP A 76 1.19 -36.63 8.17
CA TRP A 76 1.54 -37.77 7.32
C TRP A 76 0.74 -39.02 7.72
N ALA A 77 0.59 -39.30 9.02
CA ALA A 77 -0.22 -40.40 9.52
C ALA A 77 -1.72 -40.22 9.23
N GLU A 78 -2.25 -38.99 9.19
CA GLU A 78 -3.64 -38.72 8.79
C GLU A 78 -3.86 -38.85 7.28
N THR A 79 -2.90 -38.40 6.46
CA THR A 79 -2.96 -38.59 5.00
C THR A 79 -2.75 -40.06 4.59
N VAL A 80 -1.99 -40.83 5.37
CA VAL A 80 -1.82 -42.29 5.20
C VAL A 80 -3.00 -43.08 5.80
N LYS A 81 -3.72 -42.56 6.81
CA LYS A 81 -4.94 -43.19 7.35
C LYS A 81 -6.10 -43.26 6.36
N VAL A 82 -6.12 -42.40 5.33
CA VAL A 82 -7.09 -42.51 4.22
C VAL A 82 -6.76 -43.71 3.32
N GLN A 83 -5.58 -44.32 3.46
CA GLN A 83 -5.11 -45.37 2.56
C GLN A 83 -4.97 -46.78 3.13
N LEU A 84 -5.16 -47.06 4.42
CA LEU A 84 -5.05 -48.44 4.93
C LEU A 84 -5.99 -48.74 6.11
N LEU A 85 -6.98 -49.59 5.83
CA LEU A 85 -7.68 -50.41 6.81
C LEU A 85 -6.76 -51.59 7.25
N MET A 86 -6.51 -51.69 8.57
CA MET A 86 -6.08 -52.89 9.34
C MET A 86 -4.55 -53.20 9.43
N PRO A 87 -4.06 -53.99 10.44
CA PRO A 87 -3.46 -53.43 11.65
C PRO A 87 -2.07 -54.01 12.04
N SER A 88 -1.48 -53.40 13.08
CA SER A 88 -0.47 -53.97 14.00
C SER A 88 0.97 -54.20 13.51
N SER A 89 1.85 -53.21 13.72
CA SER A 89 2.97 -53.32 14.67
C SER A 89 3.64 -51.95 14.81
N ALA A 90 3.70 -51.40 16.02
CA ALA A 90 4.31 -50.09 16.27
C ALA A 90 5.83 -50.27 16.42
N ALA A 91 6.58 -50.04 15.33
CA ALA A 91 8.02 -49.86 15.37
C ALA A 91 8.38 -48.45 15.90
N PRO A 92 9.53 -48.28 16.58
CA PRO A 92 9.96 -46.98 17.10
C PRO A 92 10.13 -45.97 15.96
N VAL A 93 9.45 -44.83 16.06
CA VAL A 93 9.48 -43.75 15.07
C VAL A 93 10.87 -43.11 15.10
N ILE A 94 11.67 -43.41 14.07
CA ILE A 94 12.96 -42.75 13.82
C ILE A 94 12.65 -41.28 13.47
N PRO A 95 13.38 -40.29 14.02
CA PRO A 95 13.17 -38.90 13.63
C PRO A 95 13.39 -38.75 12.12
N PRO A 96 12.47 -38.10 11.39
CA PRO A 96 12.52 -37.96 9.95
C PRO A 96 13.80 -37.25 9.54
N SER A 97 14.41 -37.72 8.46
CA SER A 97 15.61 -37.10 7.90
C SER A 97 15.31 -35.67 7.42
N GLY A 98 16.33 -34.83 7.27
CA GLY A 98 16.16 -33.50 6.68
C GLY A 98 15.54 -33.54 5.27
N ALA A 99 15.70 -34.65 4.53
CA ALA A 99 15.07 -34.85 3.23
C ALA A 99 13.56 -35.12 3.35
N ASP A 100 13.15 -35.87 4.37
CA ASP A 100 11.73 -36.16 4.64
C ASP A 100 10.98 -34.89 5.05
N LEU A 101 11.64 -34.01 5.82
CA LEU A 101 11.12 -32.69 6.18
C LEU A 101 10.88 -31.80 4.94
N ILE A 102 11.88 -31.69 4.06
CA ILE A 102 11.78 -30.89 2.83
C ILE A 102 10.68 -31.44 1.92
N SER A 103 10.59 -32.76 1.76
CA SER A 103 9.53 -33.43 1.00
C SER A 103 8.14 -33.13 1.57
N SER A 104 7.99 -33.18 2.89
CA SER A 104 6.73 -32.88 3.57
C SER A 104 6.32 -31.41 3.39
N LEU A 105 7.25 -30.48 3.58
CA LEU A 105 7.03 -29.06 3.35
C LEU A 105 6.62 -28.80 1.90
N HIS A 106 7.29 -29.45 0.94
CA HIS A 106 6.97 -29.31 -0.48
C HIS A 106 5.53 -29.78 -0.77
N SER A 107 5.10 -30.88 -0.17
CA SER A 107 3.72 -31.37 -0.29
C SER A 107 2.69 -30.37 0.26
N VAL A 108 2.91 -29.85 1.48
CA VAL A 108 2.01 -28.87 2.12
C VAL A 108 1.94 -27.57 1.31
N VAL A 109 3.09 -27.00 0.93
CA VAL A 109 3.15 -25.73 0.21
C VAL A 109 2.57 -25.86 -1.19
N SER A 110 2.83 -26.97 -1.88
CA SER A 110 2.25 -27.25 -3.20
C SER A 110 0.72 -27.37 -3.12
N ARG A 111 0.19 -28.05 -2.09
CA ARG A 111 -1.25 -28.10 -1.80
C ARG A 111 -1.82 -26.69 -1.61
N GLN A 112 -1.24 -25.90 -0.72
CA GLN A 112 -1.72 -24.55 -0.43
C GLN A 112 -1.71 -23.65 -1.68
N ASN A 113 -0.62 -23.67 -2.47
CA ASN A 113 -0.53 -22.90 -3.71
C ASN A 113 -1.61 -23.31 -4.72
N LYS A 114 -1.86 -24.62 -4.85
CA LYS A 114 -2.90 -25.13 -5.74
C LYS A 114 -4.30 -24.68 -5.29
N VAL A 115 -4.59 -24.72 -3.99
CA VAL A 115 -5.88 -24.26 -3.45
C VAL A 115 -6.06 -22.77 -3.70
N VAL A 116 -5.05 -21.95 -3.41
CA VAL A 116 -5.11 -20.50 -3.64
C VAL A 116 -5.33 -20.17 -5.13
N ALA A 117 -4.60 -20.83 -6.03
CA ALA A 117 -4.79 -20.63 -7.47
C ALA A 117 -6.20 -21.04 -7.94
N GLN A 118 -6.72 -22.17 -7.45
CA GLN A 118 -8.09 -22.61 -7.78
C GLN A 118 -9.16 -21.66 -7.24
N LEU A 119 -8.98 -21.14 -6.02
CA LEU A 119 -9.88 -20.14 -5.44
C LEU A 119 -9.86 -18.86 -6.27
N GLN A 120 -8.69 -18.41 -6.69
CA GLN A 120 -8.52 -17.22 -7.53
C GLN A 120 -9.26 -17.37 -8.86
N GLU A 121 -9.09 -18.48 -9.57
CA GLU A 121 -9.79 -18.76 -10.83
C GLU A 121 -11.30 -18.83 -10.65
N ARG A 122 -11.77 -19.52 -9.60
CA ARG A 122 -13.21 -19.64 -9.28
C ARG A 122 -13.84 -18.29 -8.97
N LEU A 123 -13.15 -17.46 -8.17
CA LEU A 123 -13.64 -16.13 -7.82
C LEU A 123 -13.76 -15.25 -9.06
N VAL A 124 -12.74 -15.19 -9.91
CA VAL A 124 -12.80 -14.40 -11.15
C VAL A 124 -13.93 -14.89 -12.06
N ALA A 125 -14.09 -16.20 -12.24
CA ALA A 125 -15.18 -16.77 -13.04
C ALA A 125 -16.56 -16.45 -12.45
N GLN A 126 -16.69 -16.52 -11.12
CA GLN A 126 -17.91 -16.14 -10.41
C GLN A 126 -18.23 -14.66 -10.61
N ARG A 127 -17.25 -13.76 -10.46
CA ARG A 127 -17.43 -12.31 -10.66
C ARG A 127 -17.89 -11.99 -12.08
N ALA A 128 -17.26 -12.60 -13.08
CA ALA A 128 -17.64 -12.41 -14.48
C ALA A 128 -19.07 -12.89 -14.77
N LYS A 129 -19.49 -14.01 -14.18
CA LYS A 129 -20.87 -14.49 -14.29
C LYS A 129 -21.87 -13.52 -13.67
N GLU A 130 -21.61 -13.07 -12.44
CA GLU A 130 -22.45 -12.12 -11.72
C GLU A 130 -22.58 -10.77 -12.46
N GLU A 131 -21.49 -10.29 -13.07
CA GLU A 131 -21.49 -9.07 -13.91
C GLU A 131 -22.38 -9.26 -15.15
N ASN A 132 -22.25 -10.37 -15.86
CA ASN A 132 -23.10 -10.68 -17.01
C ASN A 132 -24.59 -10.77 -16.64
N ASP A 133 -24.90 -11.41 -15.50
CA ASP A 133 -26.27 -11.53 -15.00
C ASP A 133 -26.85 -10.14 -14.64
N TRP A 134 -26.03 -9.24 -14.08
CA TRP A 134 -26.43 -7.87 -13.78
C TRP A 134 -26.67 -7.05 -15.06
N VAL A 135 -25.77 -7.14 -16.05
CA VAL A 135 -25.94 -6.46 -17.36
C VAL A 135 -27.23 -6.90 -18.03
N ALA A 136 -27.51 -8.21 -18.02
CA ALA A 136 -28.75 -8.76 -18.58
C ALA A 136 -30.00 -8.23 -17.86
N LYS A 137 -29.99 -8.15 -16.52
CA LYS A 137 -31.08 -7.55 -15.74
C LYS A 137 -31.30 -6.08 -16.09
N LYS A 138 -30.21 -5.29 -16.16
CA LYS A 138 -30.29 -3.87 -16.52
C LYS A 138 -30.90 -3.65 -17.91
N GLN A 139 -30.52 -4.47 -18.89
CA GLN A 139 -31.10 -4.42 -20.25
C GLN A 139 -32.59 -4.76 -20.23
N LEU A 140 -33.01 -5.78 -19.46
CA LEU A 140 -34.41 -6.18 -19.34
C LEU A 140 -35.28 -5.08 -18.71
N SER A 141 -34.78 -4.42 -17.66
CA SER A 141 -35.45 -3.29 -17.02
C SER A 141 -35.59 -2.10 -17.96
N GLN A 142 -34.57 -1.80 -18.77
CA GLN A 142 -34.63 -0.73 -19.75
C GLN A 142 -35.64 -1.00 -20.89
N SER A 143 -35.77 -2.26 -21.33
CA SER A 143 -36.76 -2.63 -22.36
C SER A 143 -38.21 -2.58 -21.86
N THR A 144 -38.46 -2.94 -20.60
CA THR A 144 -39.83 -2.91 -20.04
C THR A 144 -40.33 -1.50 -19.78
N SER A 145 -39.45 -0.53 -19.48
CA SER A 145 -39.80 0.89 -19.40
C SER A 145 -40.09 1.55 -20.76
N ALA A 146 -39.70 0.93 -21.88
CA ALA A 146 -39.89 1.48 -23.23
C ALA A 146 -41.20 1.03 -23.92
N GLU A 147 -41.87 -0.04 -23.46
CA GLU A 147 -43.07 -0.60 -24.09
C GLU A 147 -44.41 -0.14 -23.44
N GLY A 148 -44.37 0.75 -22.45
CA GLY A 148 -45.54 1.18 -21.68
C GLY A 148 -46.16 2.53 -22.09
N MET A 149 -46.54 2.74 -23.36
CA MET A 149 -47.45 3.83 -23.75
C MET A 149 -48.15 3.50 -25.09
N PRO A 150 -49.37 2.95 -25.09
CA PRO A 150 -50.28 3.12 -26.22
C PRO A 150 -51.02 4.45 -26.09
N ASP A 151 -50.88 5.29 -27.11
CA ASP A 151 -51.61 6.54 -27.32
C ASP A 151 -53.10 6.41 -26.98
N SER A 152 -53.57 7.19 -26.02
CA SER A 152 -54.99 7.57 -25.98
C SER A 152 -55.16 9.01 -25.50
N SER A 153 -55.79 9.79 -26.37
CA SER A 153 -56.06 11.22 -26.31
C SER A 153 -57.08 11.64 -25.26
N LYS A 154 -56.88 12.79 -24.59
CA LYS A 154 -57.73 14.02 -24.60
C LYS A 154 -57.60 14.87 -23.31
N ASP A 155 -57.35 16.16 -23.53
CA ASP A 155 -57.72 17.36 -22.77
C ASP A 155 -57.99 17.28 -21.26
N THR A 156 -57.15 17.97 -20.45
CA THR A 156 -57.61 19.07 -19.58
C THR A 156 -56.44 19.86 -18.97
N LYS A 157 -56.54 21.20 -19.01
CA LYS A 157 -55.71 22.17 -18.27
C LYS A 157 -55.96 22.04 -16.77
N TYR A 158 -54.91 21.95 -15.95
CA TYR A 158 -54.78 22.60 -14.64
C TYR A 158 -53.29 22.73 -14.25
N GLU A 159 -52.93 23.88 -13.68
CA GLU A 159 -51.65 24.14 -13.01
C GLU A 159 -51.46 23.21 -11.80
N ALA A 160 -50.31 22.54 -11.71
CA ALA A 160 -49.76 22.02 -10.46
C ALA A 160 -48.23 21.95 -10.57
N ALA A 161 -47.57 22.31 -9.46
CA ALA A 161 -46.13 22.42 -9.31
C ALA A 161 -45.38 21.15 -9.71
N ALA A 162 -44.14 21.33 -10.19
CA ALA A 162 -43.22 20.27 -10.57
C ALA A 162 -42.89 19.34 -9.38
N SER A 163 -43.65 18.27 -9.22
CA SER A 163 -43.20 17.03 -8.58
C SER A 163 -42.52 16.19 -9.65
N VAL A 164 -41.22 16.39 -9.85
CA VAL A 164 -40.40 15.42 -10.57
C VAL A 164 -40.38 14.14 -9.73
N ASP A 165 -40.73 13.02 -10.34
CA ASP A 165 -40.89 11.70 -9.73
C ASP A 165 -39.66 11.26 -8.91
N ASP A 166 -39.76 11.29 -7.57
CA ASP A 166 -38.79 10.62 -6.67
C ASP A 166 -38.65 9.12 -7.01
N SER A 167 -39.72 8.52 -7.53
CA SER A 167 -39.76 7.10 -7.94
C SER A 167 -38.75 6.73 -9.04
N VAL A 168 -38.42 7.66 -9.94
CA VAL A 168 -37.48 7.43 -11.05
C VAL A 168 -36.03 7.54 -10.57
N ALA A 169 -35.74 8.51 -9.69
CA ALA A 169 -34.42 8.68 -9.10
C ALA A 169 -34.06 7.49 -8.19
N ASP A 170 -35.03 7.01 -7.40
CA ASP A 170 -34.88 5.81 -6.57
C ASP A 170 -34.55 4.58 -7.44
N SER A 171 -35.28 4.38 -8.55
CA SER A 171 -35.02 3.25 -9.46
C SER A 171 -33.64 3.32 -10.17
N ALA A 172 -33.12 4.53 -10.44
CA ALA A 172 -31.82 4.72 -11.09
C ALA A 172 -30.65 4.54 -10.10
N ALA A 173 -30.81 5.03 -8.87
CA ALA A 173 -29.87 4.80 -7.78
C ALA A 173 -29.79 3.30 -7.42
N GLU A 174 -30.91 2.59 -7.36
CA GLU A 174 -31.00 1.14 -7.09
C GLU A 174 -30.30 0.25 -8.13
N ASN A 175 -30.06 0.76 -9.34
CA ASN A 175 -29.45 0.02 -10.44
C ASN A 175 -28.00 0.42 -10.77
N THR A 176 -27.42 1.39 -10.06
CA THR A 176 -26.08 1.92 -10.38
C THR A 176 -25.02 1.41 -9.39
N GLN A 177 -24.04 0.64 -9.89
CA GLN A 177 -22.90 0.18 -9.09
C GLN A 177 -22.02 1.37 -8.68
N VAL A 178 -21.61 1.40 -7.40
CA VAL A 178 -20.81 2.51 -6.82
C VAL A 178 -19.52 2.76 -7.60
N CYS A 179 -18.73 1.71 -7.89
CA CYS A 179 -17.50 1.87 -8.65
C CYS A 179 -17.72 2.47 -10.04
N VAL A 180 -18.82 2.10 -10.71
CA VAL A 180 -19.16 2.63 -12.04
C VAL A 180 -19.46 4.12 -11.93
N LEU A 181 -20.32 4.51 -10.99
CA LEU A 181 -20.64 5.92 -10.75
C LEU A 181 -19.37 6.73 -10.50
N LEU A 182 -18.55 6.32 -9.51
CA LEU A 182 -17.32 7.05 -9.18
C LEU A 182 -16.35 7.11 -10.37
N SER A 183 -16.26 6.07 -11.19
CA SER A 183 -15.39 6.06 -12.37
C SER A 183 -15.82 7.07 -13.45
N HIS A 184 -17.13 7.28 -13.61
CA HIS A 184 -17.70 8.30 -14.49
C HIS A 184 -17.47 9.70 -13.93
N LEU A 185 -17.70 9.91 -12.63
CA LEU A 185 -17.45 11.20 -11.96
C LEU A 185 -15.98 11.64 -12.08
N LEU A 186 -15.06 10.67 -12.03
CA LEU A 186 -13.62 10.92 -12.10
C LEU A 186 -13.08 11.06 -13.52
N GLU A 187 -13.90 10.98 -14.57
CA GLU A 187 -13.42 11.05 -15.95
C GLU A 187 -12.69 12.38 -16.24
N HIS A 188 -13.26 13.50 -15.82
CA HIS A 188 -12.62 14.81 -16.00
C HIS A 188 -11.35 14.94 -15.16
N ALA A 189 -11.36 14.48 -13.90
CA ALA A 189 -10.17 14.45 -13.05
C ALA A 189 -9.03 13.61 -13.67
N ARG A 190 -9.34 12.43 -14.21
CA ARG A 190 -8.37 11.57 -14.92
C ARG A 190 -7.83 12.25 -16.17
N PHE A 191 -8.65 12.98 -16.91
CA PHE A 191 -8.21 13.77 -18.05
C PHE A 191 -7.21 14.87 -17.64
N LEU A 192 -7.53 15.64 -16.58
CA LEU A 192 -6.64 16.66 -16.04
C LEU A 192 -5.32 16.05 -15.54
N TRP A 193 -5.40 14.92 -14.83
CA TRP A 193 -4.24 14.17 -14.36
C TRP A 193 -3.34 13.70 -15.51
N ALA A 194 -3.91 13.02 -16.51
CA ALA A 194 -3.20 12.56 -17.68
C ALA A 194 -2.48 13.71 -18.42
N ARG A 195 -3.16 14.86 -18.57
CA ARG A 195 -2.57 16.07 -19.16
C ARG A 195 -1.43 16.62 -18.31
N ALA A 196 -1.63 16.76 -17.00
CA ALA A 196 -0.65 17.31 -16.06
C ALA A 196 0.62 16.45 -15.99
N VAL A 197 0.46 15.14 -15.85
CA VAL A 197 1.57 14.18 -15.91
C VAL A 197 2.29 14.29 -17.25
N SER A 198 1.56 14.32 -18.37
CA SER A 198 2.19 14.44 -19.70
C SER A 198 3.02 15.72 -19.85
N GLN A 199 2.54 16.84 -19.31
CA GLN A 199 3.30 18.08 -19.28
C GLN A 199 4.54 17.97 -18.39
N HIS A 200 4.41 17.36 -17.22
CA HIS A 200 5.51 17.11 -16.29
C HIS A 200 6.64 16.30 -16.94
N PHE A 201 6.28 15.19 -17.60
CA PHE A 201 7.24 14.37 -18.34
C PHE A 201 7.92 15.12 -19.49
N ARG A 202 7.18 15.97 -20.23
CA ARG A 202 7.78 16.80 -21.30
C ARG A 202 8.79 17.80 -20.75
N VAL A 203 8.50 18.43 -19.60
CA VAL A 203 9.44 19.35 -18.95
C VAL A 203 10.72 18.61 -18.54
N ALA A 204 10.58 17.40 -17.98
CA ALA A 204 11.71 16.54 -17.64
C ALA A 204 12.52 16.11 -18.88
N GLU A 205 11.86 15.80 -20.00
CA GLU A 205 12.52 15.46 -21.28
C GLU A 205 13.35 16.63 -21.83
N VAL A 206 12.81 17.86 -21.82
CA VAL A 206 13.52 19.05 -22.32
C VAL A 206 14.74 19.40 -21.47
N ARG A 207 14.64 19.29 -20.14
CA ARG A 207 15.79 19.55 -19.27
C ARG A 207 16.90 18.50 -19.42
N LYS A 208 16.55 17.26 -19.77
CA LYS A 208 17.54 16.23 -20.11
C LYS A 208 18.37 16.62 -21.33
N SER A 209 17.73 17.14 -22.40
CA SER A 209 18.43 17.49 -23.63
C SER A 209 19.30 18.75 -23.50
N SER A 210 18.95 19.71 -22.63
CA SER A 210 19.81 20.86 -22.34
C SER A 210 21.07 20.48 -21.54
N SER A 211 20.97 19.56 -20.58
CA SER A 211 22.17 19.09 -19.82
C SER A 211 23.14 18.22 -20.63
N GLY A 212 22.68 17.63 -21.74
CA GLY A 212 23.47 16.72 -22.57
C GLY A 212 24.39 17.39 -23.60
N ASN A 213 24.25 18.70 -23.83
CA ASN A 213 25.02 19.43 -24.85
C ASN A 213 26.25 20.18 -24.33
N ASP A 214 26.43 20.31 -23.02
CA ASP A 214 27.63 20.93 -22.44
C ASP A 214 28.77 19.91 -22.29
N THR A 215 29.29 19.45 -23.43
CA THR A 215 30.65 18.90 -23.51
C THR A 215 31.66 20.05 -23.59
N ARG A 216 31.74 20.84 -22.52
CA ARG A 216 32.94 21.62 -22.22
C ARG A 216 33.34 21.37 -20.78
N SER A 217 34.47 20.69 -20.63
CA SER A 217 35.21 20.47 -19.38
C SER A 217 35.00 21.59 -18.36
N PRO A 218 34.62 21.31 -17.11
CA PRO A 218 34.59 22.33 -16.08
C PRO A 218 36.04 22.67 -15.73
N LYS A 219 36.55 23.76 -16.31
CA LYS A 219 37.74 24.42 -15.77
C LYS A 219 37.37 24.93 -14.38
N LYS A 220 38.12 24.45 -13.39
CA LYS A 220 38.34 25.03 -12.06
C LYS A 220 37.90 26.49 -11.98
N VAL A 221 36.76 26.75 -11.37
CA VAL A 221 36.49 28.02 -10.70
C VAL A 221 35.99 27.68 -9.31
N THR A 222 36.80 28.08 -8.34
CA THR A 222 36.53 28.12 -6.91
C THR A 222 35.37 29.06 -6.62
N ALA A 223 34.25 28.54 -6.13
CA ALA A 223 33.28 29.27 -5.31
C ALA A 223 32.46 28.24 -4.51
N GLY A 224 32.77 28.11 -3.22
CA GLY A 224 32.09 27.21 -2.30
C GLY A 224 30.71 27.71 -1.89
N VAL A 225 29.91 26.77 -1.40
CA VAL A 225 28.71 26.91 -0.56
C VAL A 225 27.38 27.21 -1.26
N ASN A 226 27.32 27.70 -2.50
CA ASN A 226 26.02 27.93 -3.19
C ASN A 226 25.68 26.92 -4.31
N ALA A 227 26.48 25.88 -4.53
CA ALA A 227 26.23 24.91 -5.60
C ALA A 227 25.15 23.87 -5.23
N GLU A 228 25.04 23.46 -3.97
CA GLU A 228 24.02 22.48 -3.54
C GLU A 228 22.60 23.05 -3.56
N ALA A 229 22.41 24.30 -3.09
CA ALA A 229 21.10 24.97 -3.11
C ALA A 229 20.62 25.28 -4.55
N VAL A 230 21.54 25.59 -5.47
CA VAL A 230 21.21 25.81 -6.90
C VAL A 230 20.98 24.47 -7.63
N MET A 231 21.58 23.37 -7.16
CA MET A 231 21.38 22.02 -7.70
C MET A 231 20.10 21.33 -7.22
N GLU A 232 19.56 21.69 -6.04
CA GLU A 232 18.27 21.20 -5.55
C GLU A 232 17.08 21.83 -6.32
N GLU A 233 17.18 23.10 -6.74
CA GLU A 233 16.15 23.75 -7.58
C GLU A 233 16.10 23.22 -9.04
N GLU A 234 17.10 22.44 -9.48
CA GLU A 234 17.27 22.05 -10.89
C GLU A 234 16.66 20.67 -11.26
N ARG A 235 16.35 19.80 -10.28
CA ARG A 235 15.85 18.44 -10.56
C ARG A 235 14.33 18.44 -10.75
N VAL A 236 13.86 17.91 -11.89
CA VAL A 236 12.44 17.55 -12.03
C VAL A 236 12.30 16.18 -11.38
N GLY A 237 11.66 16.12 -10.21
CA GLY A 237 11.41 14.85 -9.50
C GLY A 237 10.28 14.04 -10.13
N LEU A 238 9.68 13.12 -9.37
CA LEU A 238 8.39 12.53 -9.75
C LEU A 238 7.27 13.58 -9.64
N PRO A 239 6.11 13.37 -10.29
CA PRO A 239 4.95 14.23 -10.11
C PRO A 239 4.59 14.35 -8.62
N PRO A 240 4.41 15.58 -8.10
CA PRO A 240 4.15 15.76 -6.67
C PRO A 240 2.73 15.37 -6.30
N ILE A 241 2.50 15.01 -5.03
CA ILE A 241 1.18 14.63 -4.50
C ILE A 241 0.22 15.82 -4.59
N SER A 242 0.72 17.04 -4.40
CA SER A 242 -0.05 18.27 -4.56
C SER A 242 -0.62 18.45 -5.97
N LEU A 243 0.07 17.95 -7.01
CA LEU A 243 -0.44 17.98 -8.38
C LEU A 243 -1.63 17.03 -8.54
N LEU A 244 -1.55 15.82 -7.97
CA LEU A 244 -2.66 14.88 -7.97
C LEU A 244 -3.85 15.43 -7.18
N PHE A 245 -3.61 15.98 -5.98
CA PHE A 245 -4.64 16.62 -5.17
C PHE A 245 -5.39 17.68 -5.97
N ARG A 246 -4.67 18.60 -6.62
CA ARG A 246 -5.29 19.64 -7.44
C ARG A 246 -6.10 19.07 -8.60
N CYS A 247 -5.54 18.14 -9.39
CA CYS A 247 -6.25 17.53 -10.51
C CYS A 247 -7.51 16.77 -10.07
N LEU A 248 -7.46 16.14 -8.89
CA LEU A 248 -8.58 15.43 -8.29
C LEU A 248 -9.69 16.41 -7.89
N VAL A 249 -9.35 17.42 -7.08
CA VAL A 249 -10.31 18.42 -6.58
C VAL A 249 -10.91 19.24 -7.71
N ASP A 250 -10.09 19.80 -8.60
CA ASP A 250 -10.56 20.58 -9.75
C ASP A 250 -11.45 19.74 -10.67
N GLY A 251 -11.11 18.45 -10.83
CA GLY A 251 -11.82 17.53 -11.68
C GLY A 251 -13.20 17.12 -11.14
N ILE A 252 -13.30 16.89 -9.82
CA ILE A 252 -14.54 16.47 -9.17
C ILE A 252 -15.48 17.66 -8.91
N ASN A 253 -14.93 18.85 -8.69
CA ASN A 253 -15.71 20.07 -8.55
C ASN A 253 -16.14 20.66 -9.90
N SER A 254 -15.80 20.01 -11.03
CA SER A 254 -16.12 20.52 -12.35
C SER A 254 -17.61 20.36 -12.70
N GLU A 255 -18.09 21.17 -13.65
CA GLU A 255 -19.46 21.08 -14.15
C GLU A 255 -19.72 19.74 -14.85
N GLU A 256 -18.69 19.14 -15.48
CA GLU A 256 -18.78 17.81 -16.09
C GLU A 256 -19.07 16.73 -15.04
N ALA A 257 -18.40 16.78 -13.87
CA ALA A 257 -18.67 15.86 -12.77
C ALA A 257 -20.08 16.07 -12.21
N ARG A 258 -20.54 17.32 -12.10
CA ARG A 258 -21.93 17.64 -11.71
C ARG A 258 -22.93 17.03 -12.70
N GLN A 259 -22.72 17.23 -14.00
CA GLN A 259 -23.58 16.70 -15.04
C GLN A 259 -23.58 15.16 -15.06
N ALA A 260 -22.46 14.52 -14.71
CA ALA A 260 -22.37 13.06 -14.60
C ALA A 260 -23.26 12.53 -13.46
N ILE A 261 -23.35 13.22 -12.31
CA ILE A 261 -24.29 12.85 -11.22
C ILE A 261 -25.75 12.94 -11.70
N VAL A 262 -26.11 14.05 -12.37
CA VAL A 262 -27.47 14.25 -12.91
C VAL A 262 -27.81 13.17 -13.94
N THR A 263 -26.89 12.90 -14.86
CA THR A 263 -27.08 11.94 -15.97
C THR A 263 -27.18 10.51 -15.45
N ALA A 264 -26.49 10.19 -14.35
CA ALA A 264 -26.63 8.89 -13.69
C ALA A 264 -28.00 8.71 -13.01
N GLY A 265 -28.83 9.76 -12.92
CA GLY A 265 -30.15 9.71 -12.28
C GLY A 265 -30.10 9.53 -10.77
N VAL A 266 -28.93 9.68 -10.16
CA VAL A 266 -28.68 9.41 -8.73
C VAL A 266 -29.24 10.51 -7.84
N LEU A 267 -29.14 11.75 -8.27
CA LEU A 267 -29.70 12.92 -7.58
C LEU A 267 -30.27 13.89 -8.63
N PRO A 268 -31.46 14.45 -8.42
CA PRO A 268 -32.02 15.45 -9.33
C PRO A 268 -31.17 16.73 -9.28
N ALA A 269 -31.18 17.50 -10.37
CA ALA A 269 -30.42 18.76 -10.45
C ALA A 269 -30.79 19.77 -9.35
N SER A 270 -31.99 19.67 -8.78
CA SER A 270 -32.50 20.47 -7.67
C SER A 270 -32.03 20.02 -6.28
N ALA A 271 -31.43 18.83 -6.15
CA ALA A 271 -31.05 18.22 -4.87
C ALA A 271 -30.05 19.06 -4.08
N TRP A 272 -29.11 19.73 -4.77
CA TRP A 272 -28.07 20.55 -4.17
C TRP A 272 -28.37 22.06 -4.20
N ASP A 273 -29.48 22.49 -4.81
CA ASP A 273 -29.92 23.89 -4.83
C ASP A 273 -30.81 24.26 -3.63
N SER A 274 -31.48 23.28 -3.04
CA SER A 274 -32.55 23.53 -2.06
C SER A 274 -32.08 23.55 -0.60
N GLY A 275 -30.83 23.21 -0.27
CA GLY A 275 -30.37 23.09 1.12
C GLY A 275 -31.09 21.99 1.93
N VAL A 276 -31.95 21.20 1.28
CA VAL A 276 -32.82 20.18 1.89
C VAL A 276 -32.05 18.93 2.33
N LEU A 277 -30.84 18.69 1.77
CA LEU A 277 -29.99 17.55 2.12
C LEU A 277 -29.02 17.79 3.28
N GLY A 278 -29.18 18.88 4.05
CA GLY A 278 -28.23 19.22 5.13
C GLY A 278 -26.82 19.52 4.62
N VAL A 279 -26.67 19.73 3.30
CA VAL A 279 -25.45 20.24 2.66
C VAL A 279 -25.27 21.65 3.21
N ASP A 280 -24.34 21.79 4.16
CA ASP A 280 -24.12 23.03 4.87
C ASP A 280 -24.03 24.18 3.86
N GLN A 281 -24.74 25.27 4.16
CA GLN A 281 -24.77 26.52 3.37
C GLN A 281 -23.40 27.23 3.31
N LEU A 282 -22.34 26.51 3.68
CA LEU A 282 -21.00 26.97 3.88
C LEU A 282 -20.11 25.88 3.27
N GLY A 283 -19.75 26.03 1.99
CA GLY A 283 -18.57 25.36 1.39
C GLY A 283 -17.24 25.77 2.05
N ILE A 284 -17.26 26.01 3.36
CA ILE A 284 -16.22 26.50 4.25
C ILE A 284 -15.52 25.31 4.95
N LEU A 285 -16.18 24.15 5.01
CA LEU A 285 -15.70 22.99 5.78
C LEU A 285 -14.93 21.96 4.97
N THR A 286 -14.95 22.05 3.64
CA THR A 286 -14.36 21.04 2.76
C THR A 286 -13.90 21.66 1.46
N VAL A 287 -12.98 20.96 0.80
CA VAL A 287 -12.51 21.29 -0.55
C VAL A 287 -13.51 20.88 -1.64
N PHE A 288 -14.54 20.09 -1.28
CA PHE A 288 -15.50 19.55 -2.22
C PHE A 288 -16.76 20.41 -2.34
N GLU A 289 -17.23 20.63 -3.57
CA GLU A 289 -18.46 21.37 -3.83
C GLU A 289 -19.72 20.61 -3.41
N ARG A 290 -20.85 21.33 -3.36
CA ARG A 290 -22.15 20.85 -2.88
C ARG A 290 -22.65 19.57 -3.55
N HIS A 291 -22.44 19.40 -4.86
CA HIS A 291 -22.87 18.19 -5.58
C HIS A 291 -22.07 16.96 -5.15
N VAL A 292 -20.82 17.15 -4.74
CA VAL A 292 -19.94 16.11 -4.22
C VAL A 292 -20.29 15.78 -2.78
N GLN A 293 -20.56 16.80 -1.96
CA GLN A 293 -20.99 16.61 -0.57
C GLN A 293 -22.31 15.84 -0.49
N ALA A 294 -23.21 16.02 -1.47
CA ALA A 294 -24.44 15.24 -1.55
C ALA A 294 -24.19 13.73 -1.68
N LEU A 295 -23.03 13.28 -2.17
CA LEU A 295 -22.69 11.85 -2.22
C LEU A 295 -22.51 11.20 -0.84
N ARG A 296 -22.36 12.01 0.22
CA ARG A 296 -22.25 11.52 1.60
C ARG A 296 -23.54 10.93 2.14
N THR A 297 -24.67 11.20 1.50
CA THR A 297 -25.96 10.60 1.88
C THR A 297 -26.01 9.10 1.57
N PHE A 298 -25.09 8.58 0.76
CA PHE A 298 -25.05 7.18 0.35
C PHE A 298 -24.01 6.40 1.18
N PRO A 299 -24.43 5.49 2.09
CA PRO A 299 -23.52 4.71 2.93
C PRO A 299 -22.55 3.82 2.14
N GLY A 300 -22.91 3.42 0.93
CA GLY A 300 -22.04 2.65 0.03
C GLY A 300 -20.84 3.45 -0.51
N ILE A 301 -20.93 4.79 -0.52
CA ILE A 301 -19.81 5.69 -0.85
C ILE A 301 -19.13 6.11 0.44
N VAL A 302 -19.86 6.70 1.38
CA VAL A 302 -19.32 7.19 2.65
C VAL A 302 -20.02 6.47 3.80
N PRO A 303 -19.47 5.34 4.29
CA PRO A 303 -20.05 4.65 5.42
C PRO A 303 -20.03 5.55 6.67
N PRO A 304 -21.14 5.60 7.44
CA PRO A 304 -21.16 6.33 8.70
C PRO A 304 -20.22 5.67 9.73
N LEU A 305 -19.87 6.40 10.79
CA LEU A 305 -18.97 5.90 11.84
C LEU A 305 -19.51 4.62 12.50
N GLU A 306 -20.82 4.49 12.65
CA GLU A 306 -21.49 3.30 13.17
C GLU A 306 -21.25 2.07 12.27
N ALA A 307 -21.40 2.23 10.95
CA ALA A 307 -21.11 1.15 10.00
C ALA A 307 -19.61 0.79 10.00
N LEU A 308 -18.72 1.79 10.10
CA LEU A 308 -17.28 1.55 10.23
C LEU A 308 -16.96 0.74 11.50
N ARG A 309 -17.61 1.04 12.64
CA ARG A 309 -17.46 0.26 13.89
C ARG A 309 -17.87 -1.20 13.69
N GLU A 310 -18.95 -1.45 12.96
CA GLU A 310 -19.42 -2.81 12.66
C GLU A 310 -18.46 -3.56 11.72
N TYR A 311 -18.05 -2.92 10.62
CA TYR A 311 -17.11 -3.51 9.66
C TYR A 311 -15.76 -3.86 10.29
N PHE A 312 -15.30 -3.03 11.22
CA PHE A 312 -14.02 -3.18 11.91
C PHE A 312 -14.17 -3.67 13.36
N ALA A 313 -15.29 -4.30 13.72
CA ALA A 313 -15.56 -4.79 15.08
C ALA A 313 -14.47 -5.74 15.62
N GLU A 314 -13.78 -6.45 14.72
CA GLU A 314 -12.67 -7.35 15.06
C GLU A 314 -11.40 -6.64 15.53
N LEU A 315 -11.31 -5.32 15.35
CA LEU A 315 -10.27 -4.50 15.95
C LEU A 315 -10.59 -4.09 17.39
N HIS A 316 -11.76 -4.45 17.93
CA HIS A 316 -12.15 -4.06 19.28
C HIS A 316 -11.14 -4.60 20.32
N PRO A 317 -10.70 -3.78 21.30
CA PRO A 317 -9.66 -4.19 22.27
C PRO A 317 -9.95 -5.50 22.99
N GLN A 318 -11.22 -5.77 23.32
CA GLN A 318 -11.63 -7.00 24.02
C GLN A 318 -11.50 -8.27 23.15
N GLN A 319 -11.52 -8.14 21.82
CA GLN A 319 -11.39 -9.28 20.91
C GLN A 319 -9.92 -9.64 20.66
N LEU A 320 -9.03 -8.63 20.64
CA LEU A 320 -7.59 -8.80 20.43
C LEU A 320 -6.81 -9.12 21.73
N SER A 321 -7.44 -8.92 22.90
CA SER A 321 -6.83 -9.09 24.23
C SER A 321 -6.34 -10.50 24.58
N LYS A 322 -6.60 -11.53 23.78
CA LYS A 322 -6.22 -12.90 24.14
C LYS A 322 -4.75 -13.25 23.88
N TYR A 323 -4.02 -12.48 23.06
CA TYR A 323 -2.68 -12.88 22.61
C TYR A 323 -1.63 -11.78 22.52
N TYR A 324 -1.90 -10.55 22.97
CA TYR A 324 -0.92 -9.46 22.82
C TYR A 324 0.17 -9.50 23.91
N PRO A 325 1.45 -9.74 23.57
CA PRO A 325 2.56 -9.41 24.43
C PRO A 325 2.75 -7.88 24.38
N SER A 326 3.01 -7.28 25.53
CA SER A 326 3.25 -5.84 25.63
C SER A 326 4.63 -5.50 25.05
N GLY A 327 4.69 -5.02 23.80
CA GLY A 327 5.84 -4.29 23.27
C GLY A 327 6.71 -5.01 22.21
N ALA A 328 7.54 -4.22 21.53
CA ALA A 328 8.40 -4.63 20.41
C ALA A 328 9.55 -5.59 20.77
N LEU A 329 9.69 -5.97 22.05
CA LEU A 329 10.78 -6.79 22.60
C LEU A 329 10.33 -8.18 23.09
N ASP A 330 9.02 -8.43 23.18
CA ASP A 330 8.48 -9.73 23.61
C ASP A 330 8.01 -10.56 22.41
N SER A 331 8.69 -10.44 21.27
CA SER A 331 8.52 -11.34 20.12
C SER A 331 9.24 -12.65 20.45
N THR A 332 8.63 -13.47 21.30
CA THR A 332 9.21 -14.75 21.69
C THR A 332 9.35 -15.66 20.47
N LEU A 333 10.40 -16.48 20.45
CA LEU A 333 10.55 -17.52 19.45
C LEU A 333 9.31 -18.44 19.41
N GLU A 334 8.66 -18.64 20.56
CA GLU A 334 7.40 -19.37 20.69
C GLU A 334 6.28 -18.76 19.82
N LEU A 335 6.10 -17.42 19.82
CA LEU A 335 5.13 -16.76 18.96
C LEU A 335 5.44 -17.00 17.47
N ALA A 336 6.72 -16.96 17.09
CA ALA A 336 7.11 -17.25 15.71
C ALA A 336 6.80 -18.71 15.32
N GLU A 337 7.00 -19.65 16.24
CA GLU A 337 6.70 -21.07 16.05
C GLU A 337 5.20 -21.32 15.98
N THR A 338 4.38 -20.74 16.86
CA THR A 338 2.92 -20.87 16.82
C THR A 338 2.32 -20.26 15.56
N GLN A 339 2.80 -19.10 15.13
CA GLN A 339 2.38 -18.47 13.87
C GLN A 339 2.79 -19.31 12.65
N MET A 340 3.97 -19.94 12.70
CA MET A 340 4.39 -20.87 11.65
C MET A 340 3.51 -22.12 11.61
N ASP A 341 3.07 -22.62 12.77
CA ASP A 341 2.18 -23.79 12.88
C ASP A 341 0.84 -23.49 12.22
N ALA A 342 0.26 -22.37 12.62
CA ALA A 342 -1.01 -21.88 12.09
C ALA A 342 -0.91 -21.66 10.57
N PHE A 343 0.20 -21.08 10.10
CA PHE A 343 0.46 -20.88 8.68
C PHE A 343 0.53 -22.21 7.90
N LEU A 344 1.21 -23.23 8.42
CA LEU A 344 1.32 -24.53 7.74
C LEU A 344 0.00 -25.31 7.78
N ARG A 345 -0.76 -25.21 8.86
CA ARG A 345 -2.06 -25.86 9.03
C ARG A 345 -3.15 -25.25 8.18
N PHE A 346 -3.27 -23.93 8.22
CA PHE A 346 -4.42 -23.18 7.72
C PHE A 346 -4.03 -22.15 6.65
N GLY A 347 -2.86 -22.30 6.04
CA GLY A 347 -2.35 -21.35 5.04
C GLY A 347 -3.19 -21.25 3.76
N ASP A 348 -4.14 -22.16 3.55
CA ASP A 348 -5.15 -22.13 2.49
C ASP A 348 -6.51 -21.57 2.96
N GLU A 349 -6.69 -21.29 4.25
CA GLU A 349 -7.93 -20.72 4.81
C GLU A 349 -7.82 -19.20 5.02
N THR A 350 -8.60 -18.44 4.24
CA THR A 350 -8.53 -16.97 4.21
C THR A 350 -8.81 -16.31 5.55
N GLU A 351 -9.86 -16.72 6.27
CA GLU A 351 -10.27 -16.05 7.51
C GLU A 351 -9.25 -16.28 8.64
N GLN A 352 -8.69 -17.48 8.73
CA GLN A 352 -7.63 -17.78 9.72
C GLN A 352 -6.37 -16.97 9.43
N MET A 353 -6.00 -16.88 8.15
CA MET A 353 -4.86 -16.07 7.71
C MET A 353 -5.05 -14.57 7.96
N ALA A 354 -6.27 -14.07 7.72
CA ALA A 354 -6.63 -12.69 8.05
C ALA A 354 -6.64 -12.45 9.57
N ALA A 355 -7.05 -13.42 10.38
CA ALA A 355 -6.97 -13.34 11.84
C ALA A 355 -5.51 -13.24 12.33
N LEU A 356 -4.61 -14.07 11.80
CA LEU A 356 -3.17 -14.02 12.15
C LEU A 356 -2.56 -12.64 11.88
N LEU A 357 -2.86 -12.03 10.73
CA LEU A 357 -2.41 -10.69 10.39
C LEU A 357 -2.93 -9.62 11.38
N ARG A 358 -4.16 -9.78 11.89
CA ARG A 358 -4.75 -8.85 12.87
C ARG A 358 -4.19 -9.03 14.27
N GLU A 359 -3.77 -10.22 14.65
CA GLU A 359 -3.23 -10.49 16.00
C GLU A 359 -1.81 -9.95 16.18
N GLY A 360 -1.11 -9.62 15.09
CA GLY A 360 0.22 -9.02 15.09
C GLY A 360 1.31 -10.05 14.81
N LEU A 361 2.25 -9.70 13.92
CA LEU A 361 3.16 -10.68 13.34
C LEU A 361 4.57 -10.62 13.89
N HIS A 362 5.15 -11.78 14.14
CA HIS A 362 6.58 -11.91 14.35
C HIS A 362 7.32 -11.59 13.02
N PRO A 363 8.40 -10.77 13.05
CA PRO A 363 9.12 -10.37 11.84
C PRO A 363 9.57 -11.54 10.94
N SER A 364 9.95 -12.67 11.52
CA SER A 364 10.40 -13.87 10.77
C SER A 364 9.32 -14.54 9.92
N VAL A 365 8.04 -14.38 10.27
CA VAL A 365 6.89 -15.02 9.59
C VAL A 365 6.20 -14.04 8.63
N ARG A 366 6.37 -12.73 8.85
CA ARG A 366 5.72 -11.66 8.07
C ARG A 366 5.86 -11.84 6.56
N ARG A 367 7.07 -12.15 6.06
CA ARG A 367 7.29 -12.33 4.60
C ARG A 367 6.44 -13.44 3.98
N LEU A 368 6.20 -14.53 4.71
CA LEU A 368 5.40 -15.67 4.22
C LEU A 368 3.92 -15.36 4.26
N LEU A 369 3.47 -14.68 5.32
CA LEU A 369 2.10 -14.21 5.46
C LEU A 369 1.77 -13.13 4.42
N TYR A 370 2.71 -12.23 4.13
CA TYR A 370 2.56 -11.24 3.05
C TYR A 370 2.47 -11.92 1.69
N ALA A 371 3.37 -12.86 1.40
CA ALA A 371 3.32 -13.63 0.16
C ALA A 371 1.96 -14.34 0.03
N ARG A 372 1.46 -14.97 1.10
CA ARG A 372 0.16 -15.66 1.08
C ARG A 372 -1.01 -14.68 0.92
N ALA A 373 -1.01 -13.57 1.65
CA ALA A 373 -2.05 -12.54 1.58
C ALA A 373 -2.16 -11.90 0.20
N LEU A 374 -1.01 -11.70 -0.45
CA LEU A 374 -0.88 -11.18 -1.80
C LEU A 374 -0.97 -12.27 -2.88
N GLN A 375 -1.30 -13.52 -2.49
CA GLN A 375 -1.43 -14.66 -3.40
C GLN A 375 -0.17 -14.95 -4.24
N VAL A 376 1.01 -14.58 -3.73
CA VAL A 376 2.32 -14.88 -4.33
C VAL A 376 2.67 -16.34 -4.01
N PRO A 377 3.01 -17.16 -5.02
CA PRO A 377 3.32 -18.57 -4.80
C PRO A 377 4.59 -18.75 -3.99
N LEU A 378 4.55 -19.69 -3.04
CA LEU A 378 5.71 -20.06 -2.23
C LEU A 378 6.42 -21.30 -2.80
N VAL A 379 7.73 -21.36 -2.64
CA VAL A 379 8.61 -22.43 -3.10
C VAL A 379 9.44 -22.94 -1.93
N VAL A 380 9.68 -24.25 -1.90
CA VAL A 380 10.52 -24.90 -0.89
C VAL A 380 11.96 -25.02 -1.41
N THR A 381 12.93 -24.63 -0.59
CA THR A 381 14.37 -24.69 -0.88
C THR A 381 15.11 -25.59 0.12
N ASP A 382 16.41 -25.79 -0.10
CA ASP A 382 17.32 -26.48 0.83
C ASP A 382 17.74 -25.60 2.03
N GLY A 383 17.14 -24.42 2.20
CA GLY A 383 17.49 -23.45 3.23
C GLY A 383 18.60 -22.47 2.78
N LYS A 384 19.12 -22.61 1.56
CA LYS A 384 19.97 -21.59 0.94
C LYS A 384 19.13 -20.65 0.09
N PRO A 385 19.54 -19.37 -0.07
CA PRO A 385 18.85 -18.46 -0.97
C PRO A 385 18.89 -19.03 -2.39
N MET A 386 17.73 -19.04 -3.06
CA MET A 386 17.61 -19.58 -4.43
C MET A 386 18.52 -18.82 -5.40
N PHE A 387 18.75 -17.53 -5.13
CA PHE A 387 19.62 -16.66 -5.90
C PHE A 387 20.59 -15.94 -4.96
N LEU A 388 21.88 -15.91 -5.32
CA LEU A 388 22.87 -15.11 -4.61
C LEU A 388 22.54 -13.62 -4.78
N ALA A 389 22.55 -12.87 -3.68
CA ALA A 389 22.44 -11.41 -3.69
C ALA A 389 23.57 -10.82 -4.57
N GLN A 390 23.27 -9.79 -5.36
CA GLN A 390 24.29 -9.03 -6.07
C GLN A 390 24.96 -8.06 -5.08
N GLY A 391 26.04 -8.50 -4.43
CA GLY A 391 26.85 -7.67 -3.53
C GLY A 391 27.15 -8.33 -2.17
N GLU A 392 28.04 -7.73 -1.38
CA GLU A 392 28.32 -8.08 0.04
C GLU A 392 27.14 -7.69 0.98
N LEU A 393 25.91 -7.67 0.47
CA LEU A 393 24.72 -7.25 1.21
C LEU A 393 24.06 -8.45 1.89
N MET A 394 23.70 -8.21 3.15
CA MET A 394 23.43 -9.19 4.19
C MET A 394 22.45 -10.30 3.77
N THR A 395 22.95 -11.54 3.79
CA THR A 395 22.11 -12.74 3.83
C THR A 395 21.20 -12.68 5.06
N ASN A 396 19.89 -12.87 4.87
CA ASN A 396 18.92 -13.05 5.95
C ASN A 396 19.51 -13.94 7.05
N HIS A 397 19.71 -13.39 8.25
CA HIS A 397 20.14 -14.12 9.44
C HIS A 397 18.99 -14.92 10.08
N LEU A 398 18.05 -15.45 9.29
CA LEU A 398 17.04 -16.40 9.76
C LEU A 398 17.70 -17.77 9.94
N ARG A 399 18.59 -17.86 10.93
CA ARG A 399 19.38 -19.06 11.22
C ARG A 399 18.55 -20.19 11.84
N HIS A 400 17.29 -19.92 12.21
CA HIS A 400 16.48 -20.82 13.03
C HIS A 400 15.06 -21.01 12.45
N GLY A 401 14.54 -22.25 12.54
CA GLY A 401 13.15 -22.60 12.22
C GLY A 401 12.87 -23.01 10.77
N LEU A 402 11.61 -23.40 10.51
CA LEU A 402 11.12 -23.88 9.20
C LEU A 402 11.05 -22.76 8.14
N ALA A 403 10.96 -21.50 8.58
CA ALA A 403 10.84 -20.35 7.69
C ALA A 403 11.93 -20.35 6.61
N ARG A 404 13.18 -20.66 6.98
CA ARG A 404 14.34 -20.58 6.07
C ARG A 404 14.21 -21.45 4.81
N TYR A 405 13.39 -22.49 4.86
CA TYR A 405 13.16 -23.40 3.73
C TYR A 405 12.09 -22.92 2.78
N LEU A 406 11.41 -21.80 3.07
CA LEU A 406 10.33 -21.26 2.27
C LEU A 406 10.75 -19.93 1.66
N THR A 407 10.45 -19.73 0.38
CA THR A 407 10.71 -18.47 -0.33
C THR A 407 9.58 -18.13 -1.28
N CYS A 408 9.35 -16.85 -1.55
CA CYS A 408 8.50 -16.41 -2.66
C CYS A 408 9.31 -15.99 -3.90
N SER A 409 10.64 -16.16 -3.88
CA SER A 409 11.51 -15.81 -5.00
C SER A 409 11.18 -16.64 -6.24
N SER A 410 10.93 -15.95 -7.36
CA SER A 410 10.65 -16.59 -8.65
C SER A 410 11.76 -16.30 -9.66
N ARG A 411 11.92 -17.21 -10.63
CA ARG A 411 12.82 -16.99 -11.78
C ARG A 411 12.41 -15.76 -12.58
N GLN A 412 11.12 -15.49 -12.69
CA GLN A 412 10.59 -14.34 -13.42
C GLN A 412 11.01 -13.03 -12.74
N ALA A 413 10.82 -12.90 -11.43
CA ALA A 413 11.27 -11.73 -10.68
C ALA A 413 12.78 -11.52 -10.76
N ARG A 414 13.56 -12.59 -10.63
CA ARG A 414 15.01 -12.51 -10.81
C ARG A 414 15.39 -11.98 -12.18
N ASP A 415 14.74 -12.46 -13.23
CA ASP A 415 15.01 -11.99 -14.59
C ASP A 415 14.62 -10.52 -14.78
N LYS A 416 13.55 -10.04 -14.13
CA LYS A 416 13.17 -8.62 -14.11
C LYS A 416 14.22 -7.77 -13.41
N VAL A 417 14.60 -8.14 -12.19
CA VAL A 417 15.65 -7.46 -11.41
C VAL A 417 16.98 -7.41 -12.16
N LYS A 418 17.38 -8.52 -12.80
CA LYS A 418 18.61 -8.58 -13.60
C LYS A 418 18.55 -7.76 -14.87
N ARG A 419 17.41 -7.75 -15.57
CA ARG A 419 17.24 -7.07 -16.87
C ARG A 419 16.69 -5.66 -16.75
N ARG A 420 16.66 -5.06 -15.54
CA ARG A 420 16.13 -3.72 -15.28
C ARG A 420 16.63 -2.61 -16.22
N PHE A 421 17.85 -2.73 -16.74
CA PHE A 421 18.41 -1.78 -17.71
C PHE A 421 18.37 -2.24 -19.18
N HIS A 422 17.91 -3.47 -19.44
CA HIS A 422 17.96 -4.14 -20.74
C HIS A 422 16.56 -4.57 -21.19
N HIS A 423 15.72 -3.59 -21.54
CA HIS A 423 14.35 -3.79 -22.01
C HIS A 423 14.22 -3.40 -23.48
N HIS A 424 13.58 -4.26 -24.27
CA HIS A 424 13.31 -4.00 -25.68
C HIS A 424 11.92 -3.39 -25.82
N TYR A 425 11.88 -2.12 -26.23
CA TYR A 425 10.64 -1.41 -26.54
C TYR A 425 10.41 -1.39 -28.06
N SER A 426 9.15 -1.32 -28.47
CA SER A 426 8.76 -1.31 -29.88
C SER A 426 9.24 -0.04 -30.60
N SER A 427 9.46 1.04 -29.84
CA SER A 427 9.99 2.30 -30.36
C SER A 427 11.08 2.87 -29.47
N SER A 428 12.05 3.57 -30.08
CA SER A 428 13.10 4.29 -29.35
C SER A 428 12.53 5.40 -28.44
N LYS A 429 11.40 6.01 -28.83
CA LYS A 429 10.68 6.98 -27.98
C LYS A 429 10.24 6.36 -26.65
N GLU A 430 9.68 5.15 -26.68
CA GLU A 430 9.28 4.46 -25.45
C GLU A 430 10.47 4.05 -24.58
N GLU A 431 11.56 3.61 -25.19
CA GLU A 431 12.77 3.27 -24.44
C GLU A 431 13.32 4.51 -23.72
N ASN A 432 13.33 5.66 -24.39
CA ASN A 432 13.74 6.92 -23.77
C ASN A 432 12.81 7.34 -22.61
N ARG A 433 11.50 7.08 -22.71
CA ARG A 433 10.54 7.32 -21.62
C ARG A 433 10.76 6.38 -20.44
N ALA A 434 11.00 5.11 -20.69
CA ALA A 434 11.33 4.13 -19.65
C ALA A 434 12.60 4.54 -18.89
N ARG A 435 13.66 4.96 -19.61
CA ARG A 435 14.88 5.49 -18.99
C ARG A 435 14.65 6.79 -18.22
N LEU A 436 13.75 7.65 -18.69
CA LEU A 436 13.37 8.86 -17.96
C LEU A 436 12.66 8.50 -16.65
N LEU A 437 11.67 7.62 -16.68
CA LEU A 437 10.99 7.12 -15.48
C LEU A 437 11.97 6.54 -14.45
N GLN A 438 12.93 5.72 -14.91
CA GLN A 438 13.97 5.18 -14.04
C GLN A 438 14.77 6.30 -13.38
N ARG A 439 15.20 7.31 -14.13
CA ARG A 439 15.91 8.45 -13.57
C ARG A 439 15.07 9.21 -12.53
N LEU A 440 13.81 9.50 -12.82
CA LEU A 440 12.94 10.21 -11.89
C LEU A 440 12.71 9.40 -10.60
N ALA A 441 12.55 8.08 -10.72
CA ALA A 441 12.42 7.19 -9.57
C ALA A 441 13.73 7.11 -8.75
N LEU A 442 14.89 7.18 -9.39
CA LEU A 442 16.17 7.28 -8.70
C LEU A 442 16.31 8.61 -7.95
N ASP A 443 15.93 9.72 -8.58
CA ASP A 443 15.94 11.04 -7.93
C ASP A 443 15.01 11.05 -6.70
N ASP A 444 13.80 10.47 -6.80
CA ASP A 444 12.88 10.28 -5.67
C ASP A 444 13.46 9.40 -4.56
N MET A 445 14.16 8.32 -4.92
CA MET A 445 14.80 7.40 -3.97
C MET A 445 15.90 8.11 -3.18
N PHE A 446 16.73 8.94 -3.83
CA PHE A 446 17.78 9.68 -3.13
C PHE A 446 17.19 10.67 -2.11
N ILE A 447 16.11 11.37 -2.48
CA ILE A 447 15.47 12.36 -1.59
C ILE A 447 14.67 11.67 -0.49
N SER A 448 13.88 10.66 -0.84
CA SER A 448 12.92 10.07 0.11
C SER A 448 13.55 8.99 0.98
N VAL A 449 14.31 8.06 0.39
CA VAL A 449 14.92 6.93 1.11
C VAL A 449 16.33 7.28 1.57
N GLY A 450 17.12 7.95 0.73
CA GLY A 450 18.50 8.33 1.04
C GLY A 450 18.62 9.30 2.22
N ASP A 451 17.71 10.27 2.32
CA ASP A 451 17.67 11.23 3.43
C ASP A 451 16.81 10.76 4.62
N SER A 452 16.14 9.61 4.50
CA SER A 452 15.34 9.04 5.59
C SER A 452 16.21 8.37 6.64
N ASP A 453 16.06 8.79 7.90
CA ASP A 453 16.63 8.12 9.07
C ASP A 453 16.16 6.67 9.26
N LYS A 454 14.99 6.32 8.72
CA LYS A 454 14.37 4.99 8.82
C LYS A 454 14.83 4.02 7.72
N TYR A 455 15.11 4.52 6.52
CA TYR A 455 15.27 3.66 5.34
C TYR A 455 16.60 3.81 4.58
N PHE A 456 17.50 4.74 4.96
CA PHE A 456 18.77 4.95 4.25
C PHE A 456 19.65 3.69 4.11
N VAL A 457 19.48 2.70 5.00
CA VAL A 457 20.22 1.43 4.92
C VAL A 457 19.84 0.61 3.68
N TYR A 458 18.64 0.85 3.13
CA TYR A 458 18.06 0.10 2.02
C TYR A 458 18.21 0.81 0.66
N THR A 459 18.99 1.89 0.57
CA THR A 459 19.20 2.65 -0.68
C THR A 459 19.54 1.75 -1.86
N ASP A 460 20.50 0.83 -1.69
CA ASP A 460 20.95 -0.08 -2.77
C ASP A 460 19.82 -1.04 -3.22
N ASP A 461 19.05 -1.58 -2.27
CA ASP A 461 17.91 -2.46 -2.57
C ASP A 461 16.81 -1.68 -3.29
N VAL A 462 16.43 -0.51 -2.76
CA VAL A 462 15.37 0.33 -3.34
C VAL A 462 15.76 0.86 -4.72
N GLU A 463 17.04 1.14 -4.97
CA GLU A 463 17.55 1.48 -6.31
C GLU A 463 17.21 0.38 -7.32
N VAL A 464 17.52 -0.87 -6.97
CA VAL A 464 17.27 -2.05 -7.82
C VAL A 464 15.77 -2.28 -8.01
N LEU A 465 14.98 -2.17 -6.94
CA LEU A 465 13.54 -2.41 -6.97
C LEU A 465 12.81 -1.34 -7.80
N SER A 466 13.06 -0.06 -7.51
CA SER A 466 12.39 1.07 -8.17
C SER A 466 12.68 1.07 -9.67
N THR A 467 13.94 0.90 -10.07
CA THR A 467 14.34 0.88 -11.48
C THR A 467 13.80 -0.31 -12.24
N ALA A 468 13.62 -1.47 -11.59
CA ALA A 468 12.99 -2.64 -12.20
C ALA A 468 11.45 -2.50 -12.30
N MET A 469 10.80 -1.95 -11.28
CA MET A 469 9.34 -1.85 -11.23
C MET A 469 8.78 -0.85 -12.22
N VAL A 470 9.36 0.35 -12.34
CA VAL A 470 8.80 1.41 -13.21
C VAL A 470 8.80 1.07 -14.70
N VAL A 471 9.58 0.06 -15.10
CA VAL A 471 9.69 -0.46 -16.47
C VAL A 471 8.99 -1.80 -16.67
N ASP A 472 8.39 -2.39 -15.64
CA ASP A 472 7.76 -3.70 -15.71
C ASP A 472 6.35 -3.66 -16.31
N ARG A 473 6.26 -4.00 -17.59
CA ARG A 473 5.00 -4.18 -18.35
C ARG A 473 4.08 -5.30 -17.84
N SER A 474 4.58 -6.19 -16.99
CA SER A 474 3.73 -7.23 -16.39
C SER A 474 2.94 -6.75 -15.17
N LEU A 475 3.15 -5.52 -14.70
CA LEU A 475 2.34 -4.93 -13.66
C LEU A 475 0.90 -4.58 -14.14
N PRO A 476 0.70 -3.80 -15.21
CA PRO A 476 -0.64 -3.40 -15.62
C PRO A 476 -1.51 -4.57 -16.11
N ASP A 477 -1.01 -5.38 -17.05
CA ASP A 477 -1.87 -6.28 -17.81
C ASP A 477 -2.23 -7.60 -17.08
N PRO A 478 -1.29 -8.42 -16.59
CA PRO A 478 -1.67 -9.64 -15.87
C PRO A 478 -1.93 -9.39 -14.39
N LYS A 479 -1.14 -8.55 -13.69
CA LYS A 479 -1.22 -8.46 -12.22
C LYS A 479 -2.34 -7.52 -11.74
N MET A 480 -2.37 -6.28 -12.22
CA MET A 480 -3.34 -5.28 -11.76
C MET A 480 -4.76 -5.58 -12.25
N VAL A 481 -4.93 -5.86 -13.55
CA VAL A 481 -6.26 -6.23 -14.09
C VAL A 481 -6.83 -7.47 -13.41
N GLN A 482 -6.01 -8.50 -13.16
CA GLN A 482 -6.47 -9.70 -12.45
C GLN A 482 -6.87 -9.40 -10.99
N ALA A 483 -6.14 -8.51 -10.31
CA ALA A 483 -6.51 -8.08 -8.96
C ALA A 483 -7.83 -7.31 -8.95
N LEU A 484 -8.01 -6.34 -9.85
CA LEU A 484 -9.24 -5.55 -9.96
C LEU A 484 -10.46 -6.43 -10.31
N LYS A 485 -10.29 -7.43 -11.19
CA LYS A 485 -11.34 -8.42 -11.49
C LYS A 485 -11.73 -9.26 -10.28
N GLN A 486 -10.77 -9.70 -9.48
CA GLN A 486 -11.05 -10.43 -8.23
C GLN A 486 -11.83 -9.57 -7.23
N LEU A 487 -11.44 -8.29 -7.11
CA LEU A 487 -12.16 -7.29 -6.32
C LEU A 487 -13.58 -7.03 -6.87
N GLY A 488 -13.93 -7.50 -8.07
CA GLY A 488 -15.25 -7.30 -8.68
C GLY A 488 -15.41 -5.94 -9.34
N ARG A 489 -14.32 -5.32 -9.79
CA ARG A 489 -14.35 -4.10 -10.60
C ARG A 489 -14.80 -4.44 -12.03
N PRO A 490 -15.74 -3.68 -12.60
CA PRO A 490 -16.30 -3.98 -13.91
C PRO A 490 -15.28 -3.79 -15.02
N GLY A 491 -15.41 -4.56 -16.10
CA GLY A 491 -14.45 -4.59 -17.21
C GLY A 491 -14.18 -3.21 -17.82
N ASP A 492 -15.25 -2.43 -18.03
CA ASP A 492 -15.20 -1.12 -18.67
C ASP A 492 -14.50 -0.05 -17.81
N ALA A 493 -14.37 -0.28 -16.50
CA ALA A 493 -13.73 0.64 -15.57
C ALA A 493 -12.24 0.33 -15.33
N LEU A 494 -11.71 -0.78 -15.86
CA LEU A 494 -10.32 -1.18 -15.57
C LEU A 494 -9.28 -0.19 -16.10
N ASP A 495 -9.53 0.39 -17.28
CA ASP A 495 -8.67 1.41 -17.88
C ASP A 495 -8.61 2.70 -17.04
N SER A 496 -9.56 2.92 -16.13
CA SER A 496 -9.56 4.09 -15.24
C SER A 496 -8.42 4.07 -14.20
N TYR A 497 -7.83 2.89 -13.95
CA TYR A 497 -6.70 2.72 -13.03
C TYR A 497 -5.34 2.89 -13.71
N VAL A 498 -5.32 2.95 -15.05
CA VAL A 498 -4.10 3.09 -15.84
C VAL A 498 -3.89 4.54 -16.22
N THR A 499 -2.67 5.06 -16.04
CA THR A 499 -2.30 6.40 -16.48
C THR A 499 -1.78 6.37 -17.92
N TYR A 500 -2.52 7.02 -18.82
CA TYR A 500 -2.13 7.22 -20.22
C TYR A 500 -1.54 8.61 -20.43
N LEU A 501 -0.40 8.67 -21.10
CA LEU A 501 0.21 9.96 -21.45
C LEU A 501 -0.43 10.52 -22.72
N GLN A 502 -0.89 11.76 -22.67
CA GLN A 502 -1.45 12.52 -23.77
C GLN A 502 -0.34 13.22 -24.57
N TYR A 503 -0.22 12.90 -25.85
CA TYR A 503 0.69 13.56 -26.79
C TYR A 503 -0.07 14.11 -28.00
N PRO A 504 0.35 15.26 -28.57
CA PRO A 504 -0.36 15.92 -29.67
C PRO A 504 0.03 15.28 -31.01
N GLU A 505 0.05 13.94 -31.08
CA GLU A 505 0.17 13.25 -32.36
C GLU A 505 -1.26 13.07 -32.90
N LYS A 506 -1.46 13.49 -34.15
CA LYS A 506 -2.76 13.76 -34.82
C LYS A 506 -3.72 12.56 -34.92
N ASN A 507 -3.40 11.43 -34.30
CA ASN A 507 -4.22 10.23 -34.22
C ASN A 507 -4.46 9.89 -32.74
N LEU A 508 -5.70 10.00 -32.28
CA LEU A 508 -6.18 9.53 -30.95
C LEU A 508 -5.88 8.04 -30.67
N VAL A 509 -5.47 7.30 -31.70
CA VAL A 509 -5.17 5.85 -31.71
C VAL A 509 -3.87 5.48 -30.98
N HIS A 510 -3.05 6.44 -30.52
CA HIS A 510 -1.75 6.16 -29.89
C HIS A 510 -1.58 6.74 -28.47
N GLN A 511 -2.64 6.73 -27.66
CA GLN A 511 -2.46 6.84 -26.20
C GLN A 511 -1.70 5.61 -25.71
N LYS A 512 -0.55 5.79 -25.06
CA LYS A 512 0.28 4.69 -24.57
C LYS A 512 0.40 4.78 -23.06
N ALA A 513 -0.02 3.70 -22.39
CA ALA A 513 0.14 3.55 -20.95
C ALA A 513 1.62 3.62 -20.56
N LEU A 514 1.88 4.10 -19.34
CA LEU A 514 3.20 3.98 -18.72
C LEU A 514 3.56 2.49 -18.59
N PRO A 515 4.86 2.10 -18.64
CA PRO A 515 5.25 0.70 -18.59
C PRO A 515 4.72 -0.04 -17.37
N CYS A 516 4.74 0.58 -16.19
CA CYS A 516 4.19 0.01 -14.96
C CYS A 516 2.69 0.26 -14.77
N GLY A 517 2.00 0.88 -15.73
CA GLY A 517 0.56 1.17 -15.68
C GLY A 517 0.18 2.43 -14.90
N VAL A 518 0.96 2.81 -13.89
CA VAL A 518 0.70 3.97 -13.03
C VAL A 518 1.76 5.04 -13.18
N ALA A 519 1.43 6.29 -12.87
CA ALA A 519 2.41 7.36 -12.72
C ALA A 519 2.89 7.37 -11.26
N PRO A 520 4.11 6.86 -10.96
CA PRO A 520 4.61 6.90 -9.59
C PRO A 520 4.74 8.36 -9.13
N LEU A 521 4.19 8.65 -7.96
CA LEU A 521 4.23 9.97 -7.33
C LEU A 521 5.49 10.14 -6.47
N GLU A 522 5.79 11.38 -6.08
CA GLU A 522 6.81 11.64 -5.06
C GLU A 522 6.57 10.81 -3.78
N GLY A 523 7.64 10.33 -3.17
CA GLY A 523 7.59 9.46 -1.99
C GLY A 523 7.19 8.01 -2.30
N PHE A 524 6.93 7.64 -3.56
CA PHE A 524 6.62 6.25 -3.93
C PHE A 524 7.71 5.27 -3.48
N THR A 525 8.97 5.69 -3.49
CA THR A 525 10.11 4.83 -3.09
C THR A 525 10.11 4.50 -1.59
N LEU A 526 9.42 5.27 -0.74
CA LEU A 526 9.23 4.96 0.69
C LEU A 526 8.42 3.67 0.88
N LEU A 527 7.47 3.37 -0.02
CA LEU A 527 6.74 2.10 -0.01
C LEU A 527 7.70 0.91 -0.18
N LEU A 528 8.74 1.09 -1.00
CA LEU A 528 9.75 0.06 -1.23
C LEU A 528 10.70 -0.05 -0.04
N GLY A 529 11.13 1.08 0.53
CA GLY A 529 11.97 1.10 1.74
C GLY A 529 11.31 0.41 2.93
N ALA A 530 10.00 0.60 3.13
CA ALA A 530 9.24 -0.10 4.16
C ALA A 530 9.24 -1.63 3.94
N LEU A 531 9.12 -2.10 2.70
CA LEU A 531 9.16 -3.55 2.37
C LEU A 531 10.52 -4.20 2.61
N CYS A 532 11.61 -3.45 2.50
CA CYS A 532 12.95 -3.99 2.79
C CYS A 532 13.10 -4.45 4.26
N ASN A 533 12.25 -3.96 5.17
CA ASN A 533 12.18 -4.47 6.55
C ASN A 533 11.48 -5.84 6.68
N VAL A 534 10.85 -6.36 5.62
CA VAL A 534 10.12 -7.65 5.63
C VAL A 534 11.02 -8.83 5.26
N THR A 535 11.92 -8.64 4.30
CA THR A 535 12.87 -9.67 3.85
C THR A 535 14.12 -9.02 3.29
N SER A 536 15.29 -9.65 3.48
CA SER A 536 16.56 -9.19 2.91
C SER A 536 16.90 -9.77 1.53
N ASP A 537 16.07 -10.64 0.96
CA ASP A 537 16.26 -11.13 -0.41
C ASP A 537 15.62 -10.14 -1.40
N THR A 538 16.44 -9.44 -2.19
CA THR A 538 15.98 -8.47 -3.19
C THR A 538 14.98 -9.06 -4.20
N VAL A 539 15.05 -10.37 -4.50
CA VAL A 539 14.09 -11.03 -5.41
C VAL A 539 12.75 -11.25 -4.72
N GLU A 540 12.74 -11.63 -3.44
CA GLU A 540 11.50 -11.69 -2.64
C GLU A 540 10.91 -10.29 -2.46
N GLN A 541 11.75 -9.29 -2.14
CA GLN A 541 11.34 -7.89 -2.03
C GLN A 541 10.63 -7.44 -3.32
N TYR A 542 11.18 -7.77 -4.50
CA TYR A 542 10.57 -7.44 -5.78
C TYR A 542 9.20 -8.10 -5.96
N GLU A 543 9.05 -9.39 -5.65
CA GLU A 543 7.76 -10.08 -5.79
C GLU A 543 6.70 -9.46 -4.87
N LEU A 544 7.06 -9.22 -3.61
CA LEU A 544 6.16 -8.60 -2.64
C LEU A 544 5.81 -7.16 -3.05
N ALA A 545 6.80 -6.37 -3.50
CA ALA A 545 6.59 -5.00 -3.96
C ALA A 545 5.69 -4.94 -5.20
N ALA A 546 5.96 -5.78 -6.20
CA ALA A 546 5.14 -5.88 -7.39
C ALA A 546 3.70 -6.28 -7.06
N ALA A 547 3.51 -7.23 -6.14
CA ALA A 547 2.18 -7.70 -5.76
C ALA A 547 1.41 -6.66 -4.94
N ILE A 548 2.02 -6.05 -3.92
CA ILE A 548 1.36 -5.04 -3.08
C ILE A 548 1.03 -3.78 -3.87
N VAL A 549 1.91 -3.33 -4.76
CA VAL A 549 1.63 -2.20 -5.65
C VAL A 549 0.51 -2.53 -6.60
N ALA A 550 0.53 -3.71 -7.24
CA ALA A 550 -0.52 -4.07 -8.20
C ALA A 550 -1.92 -4.24 -7.56
N GLN A 551 -1.99 -4.74 -6.33
CA GLN A 551 -3.26 -5.08 -5.66
C GLN A 551 -3.82 -3.97 -4.76
N LEU A 552 -2.97 -3.13 -4.19
CA LEU A 552 -3.36 -2.10 -3.22
C LEU A 552 -2.96 -0.70 -3.70
N TRP A 553 -1.67 -0.42 -3.82
CA TRP A 553 -1.20 0.96 -3.96
C TRP A 553 -1.50 1.57 -5.33
N SER A 554 -1.57 0.78 -6.40
CA SER A 554 -2.00 1.24 -7.74
C SER A 554 -3.39 1.88 -7.71
N ARG A 555 -4.27 1.42 -6.81
CA ARG A 555 -5.62 1.96 -6.60
C ARG A 555 -5.62 3.35 -5.97
N LEU A 556 -4.45 3.93 -5.68
CA LEU A 556 -4.30 5.28 -5.14
C LEU A 556 -3.42 6.18 -6.03
N GLN A 557 -2.71 5.65 -7.02
CA GLN A 557 -1.71 6.39 -7.82
C GLN A 557 -2.34 7.22 -8.96
N GLY A 558 -3.51 7.80 -8.73
CA GLY A 558 -4.26 8.62 -9.67
C GLY A 558 -5.71 8.87 -9.22
N PRO A 559 -6.52 9.58 -10.01
CA PRO A 559 -7.94 9.81 -9.70
C PRO A 559 -8.77 8.52 -9.88
N THR A 560 -8.71 7.66 -8.87
CA THR A 560 -9.40 6.36 -8.82
C THR A 560 -10.62 6.40 -7.89
N PRO A 561 -11.60 5.49 -8.05
CA PRO A 561 -12.73 5.37 -7.15
C PRO A 561 -12.33 5.22 -5.67
N GLU A 562 -11.32 4.40 -5.38
CA GLU A 562 -10.85 4.17 -4.02
C GLU A 562 -10.17 5.39 -3.41
N LEU A 563 -9.32 6.11 -4.16
CA LEU A 563 -8.70 7.33 -3.65
C LEU A 563 -9.76 8.37 -3.32
N PHE A 564 -10.72 8.56 -4.23
CA PHE A 564 -11.80 9.51 -4.02
C PHE A 564 -12.68 9.13 -2.82
N GLN A 565 -13.03 7.85 -2.70
CA GLN A 565 -13.76 7.33 -1.54
C GLN A 565 -12.97 7.56 -0.24
N CYS A 566 -11.65 7.35 -0.24
CA CYS A 566 -10.82 7.65 0.93
C CYS A 566 -10.87 9.13 1.30
N CYS A 567 -10.81 10.03 0.32
CA CYS A 567 -10.91 11.47 0.58
C CYS A 567 -12.26 11.85 1.20
N LEU A 568 -13.37 11.29 0.71
CA LEU A 568 -14.69 11.54 1.27
C LEU A 568 -14.86 11.00 2.69
N ILE A 569 -14.37 9.79 2.97
CA ILE A 569 -14.40 9.19 4.31
C ILE A 569 -13.58 10.03 5.29
N PHE A 570 -12.36 10.43 4.90
CA PHE A 570 -11.52 11.28 5.74
C PHE A 570 -12.22 12.59 6.10
N GLU A 571 -12.71 13.32 5.09
CA GLU A 571 -13.41 14.59 5.27
C GLU A 571 -14.65 14.44 6.16
N SER A 572 -15.42 13.37 5.98
CA SER A 572 -16.59 13.07 6.83
C SER A 572 -16.19 12.86 8.29
N LEU A 573 -15.17 12.04 8.54
CA LEU A 573 -14.70 11.71 9.90
C LEU A 573 -14.14 12.92 10.63
N VAL A 574 -13.26 13.71 9.98
CA VAL A 574 -12.65 14.86 10.66
C VAL A 574 -13.65 15.97 10.92
N GLN A 575 -14.64 16.17 10.05
CA GLN A 575 -15.72 17.11 10.29
C GLN A 575 -16.63 16.67 11.44
N GLN A 576 -16.91 15.38 11.56
CA GLN A 576 -17.72 14.85 12.65
C GLN A 576 -16.97 14.91 14.00
N LEU A 577 -15.67 14.66 14.02
CA LEU A 577 -14.91 14.42 15.26
C LEU A 577 -14.03 15.60 15.71
N ALA A 578 -13.66 16.50 14.81
CA ALA A 578 -12.73 17.60 15.08
C ALA A 578 -13.11 18.89 14.31
N LEU A 579 -14.40 19.20 14.27
CA LEU A 579 -14.94 20.35 13.52
C LEU A 579 -14.20 21.68 13.77
N PRO A 580 -13.87 22.09 15.02
CA PRO A 580 -13.21 23.37 15.26
C PRO A 580 -11.82 23.45 14.61
N ALA A 581 -11.03 22.38 14.72
CA ALA A 581 -9.71 22.29 14.09
C ALA A 581 -9.80 22.31 12.56
N VAL A 582 -10.78 21.61 11.97
CA VAL A 582 -11.02 21.62 10.51
C VAL A 582 -11.39 23.02 10.02
N LEU A 583 -12.30 23.70 10.74
CA LEU A 583 -12.69 25.08 10.44
C LEU A 583 -11.49 26.02 10.47
N HIS A 584 -10.70 25.93 11.52
CA HIS A 584 -9.52 26.78 11.68
C HIS A 584 -8.49 26.52 10.57
N ALA A 585 -8.15 25.26 10.32
CA ALA A 585 -7.19 24.87 9.29
C ALA A 585 -7.63 25.32 7.89
N THR A 586 -8.88 25.06 7.51
CA THR A 586 -9.37 25.38 6.17
C THR A 586 -9.61 26.87 5.98
N ARG A 587 -10.20 27.57 6.96
CA ARG A 587 -10.61 28.97 6.80
C ARG A 587 -9.52 29.96 7.16
N ASP A 588 -8.95 29.81 8.34
CA ASP A 588 -8.03 30.81 8.88
C ASP A 588 -6.61 30.57 8.37
N LEU A 589 -6.22 29.29 8.20
CA LEU A 589 -4.88 28.90 7.73
C LEU A 589 -4.82 28.63 6.21
N GLN A 590 -5.96 28.53 5.53
CA GLN A 590 -6.06 28.15 4.11
C GLN A 590 -5.33 26.84 3.77
N TYR A 591 -5.33 25.91 4.73
CA TYR A 591 -4.59 24.65 4.67
C TYR A 591 -5.53 23.48 4.97
N PRO A 592 -6.28 22.98 3.97
CA PRO A 592 -7.28 21.95 4.19
C PRO A 592 -6.61 20.64 4.66
N PRO A 593 -7.11 20.00 5.75
CA PRO A 593 -6.51 18.79 6.32
C PRO A 593 -6.32 17.64 5.33
N LEU A 594 -7.14 17.58 4.28
CA LEU A 594 -7.06 16.54 3.25
C LEU A 594 -5.70 16.53 2.51
N VAL A 595 -5.00 17.66 2.42
CA VAL A 595 -3.66 17.73 1.82
C VAL A 595 -2.67 16.88 2.60
N LEU A 596 -2.70 16.95 3.94
CA LEU A 596 -1.88 16.12 4.83
C LEU A 596 -2.27 14.64 4.71
N ALA A 597 -3.58 14.37 4.74
CA ALA A 597 -4.09 13.01 4.65
C ALA A 597 -3.69 12.33 3.33
N MET A 598 -3.80 13.03 2.19
CA MET A 598 -3.38 12.47 0.90
C MET A 598 -1.91 12.07 0.89
N ARG A 599 -1.02 12.91 1.47
CA ARG A 599 0.41 12.56 1.60
C ARG A 599 0.60 11.26 2.38
N TRP A 600 -0.07 11.10 3.51
CA TRP A 600 0.05 9.89 4.33
C TRP A 600 -0.55 8.66 3.65
N MET A 601 -1.72 8.79 3.03
CA MET A 601 -2.39 7.68 2.36
C MET A 601 -1.59 7.18 1.16
N LEU A 602 -1.01 8.08 0.35
CA LEU A 602 -0.25 7.72 -0.87
C LEU A 602 1.12 7.13 -0.57
N THR A 603 1.73 7.51 0.54
CA THR A 603 3.01 6.93 1.02
C THR A 603 2.79 5.73 1.94
N GLY A 604 1.55 5.27 2.14
CA GLY A 604 1.23 4.17 3.04
C GLY A 604 1.69 4.42 4.49
N PHE A 605 1.74 5.69 4.89
CA PHE A 605 2.26 6.22 6.15
C PHE A 605 3.78 6.01 6.38
N ALA A 606 4.52 5.54 5.37
CA ALA A 606 5.96 5.26 5.50
C ALA A 606 6.79 6.53 5.77
N ASP A 607 6.33 7.68 5.27
CA ASP A 607 6.94 8.98 5.52
C ASP A 607 6.80 9.42 7.00
N LEU A 608 5.65 9.11 7.61
CA LEU A 608 5.30 9.59 8.95
C LEU A 608 5.71 8.62 10.06
N LEU A 609 5.29 7.36 9.97
CA LEU A 609 5.43 6.37 11.05
C LEU A 609 6.82 5.74 11.08
N ASP A 610 7.19 5.19 12.23
CA ASP A 610 8.35 4.31 12.34
C ASP A 610 8.11 3.01 11.57
N ALA A 611 9.17 2.40 11.02
CA ALA A 611 9.07 1.21 10.16
C ALA A 611 8.26 0.07 10.79
N PHE A 612 8.36 -0.13 12.12
CA PHE A 612 7.56 -1.13 12.82
C PHE A 612 6.05 -0.81 12.80
N GLU A 613 5.66 0.44 13.03
CA GLU A 613 4.26 0.88 13.04
C GLU A 613 3.68 0.88 11.62
N VAL A 614 4.49 1.20 10.60
CA VAL A 614 4.13 1.04 9.18
C VAL A 614 3.77 -0.41 8.89
N LEU A 615 4.65 -1.35 9.24
CA LEU A 615 4.37 -2.77 9.00
C LEU A 615 3.21 -3.28 9.83
N SER A 616 3.05 -2.85 11.09
CA SER A 616 1.86 -3.20 11.88
C SER A 616 0.57 -2.67 11.26
N PHE A 617 0.61 -1.53 10.58
CA PHE A 617 -0.54 -0.99 9.86
C PHE A 617 -0.82 -1.78 8.60
N TRP A 618 0.22 -2.11 7.84
CA TRP A 618 0.09 -2.91 6.63
C TRP A 618 -0.37 -4.34 6.92
N ASP A 619 0.02 -4.93 8.06
CA ASP A 619 -0.53 -6.20 8.56
C ASP A 619 -2.08 -6.11 8.63
N LEU A 620 -2.63 -5.00 9.16
CA LEU A 620 -4.09 -4.77 9.18
C LEU A 620 -4.67 -4.57 7.77
N VAL A 621 -4.06 -3.72 6.94
CA VAL A 621 -4.55 -3.48 5.56
C VAL A 621 -4.60 -4.78 4.78
N LEU A 622 -3.56 -5.62 4.87
CA LEU A 622 -3.52 -6.93 4.20
C LEU A 622 -4.57 -7.90 4.75
N SER A 623 -4.85 -7.88 6.05
CA SER A 623 -5.89 -8.74 6.63
C SER A 623 -7.28 -8.46 6.02
N TYR A 624 -7.62 -7.18 5.87
CA TYR A 624 -8.90 -6.77 5.28
C TYR A 624 -8.87 -6.90 3.75
N HIS A 625 -7.71 -6.73 3.11
CA HIS A 625 -7.55 -6.99 1.68
C HIS A 625 -7.81 -8.45 1.34
N MET A 626 -7.28 -9.38 2.14
CA MET A 626 -7.58 -10.81 1.97
C MET A 626 -9.09 -11.08 2.00
N ARG A 627 -9.81 -10.46 2.95
CA ARG A 627 -11.27 -10.60 3.06
C ARG A 627 -11.99 -9.93 1.89
N GLU A 628 -11.55 -8.75 1.46
CA GLU A 628 -12.11 -8.01 0.32
C GLU A 628 -11.93 -8.80 -1.00
N MET A 629 -10.81 -9.50 -1.16
CA MET A 629 -10.58 -10.33 -2.34
C MET A 629 -11.53 -11.54 -2.38
N HIS A 630 -11.97 -12.05 -1.24
CA HIS A 630 -12.89 -13.20 -1.15
C HIS A 630 -14.37 -12.79 -1.13
N ARG A 631 -14.70 -11.64 -0.55
CA ARG A 631 -16.08 -11.15 -0.38
C ARG A 631 -16.19 -9.72 -0.92
N ARG A 632 -17.27 -9.40 -1.65
CA ARG A 632 -17.42 -8.07 -2.26
C ARG A 632 -17.43 -6.98 -1.19
N SER A 633 -16.70 -5.89 -1.48
CA SER A 633 -16.89 -4.63 -0.78
C SER A 633 -18.07 -3.87 -1.36
N PRO A 634 -18.63 -2.89 -0.61
CA PRO A 634 -19.72 -2.05 -1.11
C PRO A 634 -19.40 -1.36 -2.43
N LEU A 635 -18.13 -1.01 -2.66
CA LEU A 635 -17.66 -0.45 -3.93
C LEU A 635 -17.88 -1.42 -5.12
N SER A 636 -17.83 -2.72 -4.85
CA SER A 636 -17.99 -3.80 -5.83
C SER A 636 -19.40 -4.40 -5.86
N LEU A 637 -20.33 -4.04 -4.97
CA LEU A 637 -21.64 -4.68 -4.94
C LEU A 637 -22.44 -4.36 -6.23
N PRO A 638 -23.10 -5.36 -6.84
CA PRO A 638 -23.93 -5.13 -8.03
C PRO A 638 -25.31 -4.55 -7.68
N THR A 639 -25.70 -4.57 -6.40
CA THR A 639 -26.87 -3.85 -5.89
C THR A 639 -26.56 -2.36 -5.93
N GLY A 640 -27.47 -1.56 -6.48
CA GLY A 640 -27.22 -0.14 -6.65
C GLY A 640 -27.14 0.63 -5.33
N LEU A 641 -26.76 1.88 -5.47
CA LEU A 641 -26.41 2.85 -4.45
C LEU A 641 -27.41 2.96 -3.28
N ALA A 642 -28.71 2.78 -3.53
CA ALA A 642 -29.78 2.89 -2.53
C ALA A 642 -30.04 1.58 -1.75
N ASN A 643 -29.72 0.42 -2.33
CA ASN A 643 -30.00 -0.91 -1.74
C ASN A 643 -28.80 -1.49 -0.97
N ALA A 644 -27.73 -0.72 -0.78
CA ALA A 644 -26.61 -1.08 0.08
C ALA A 644 -27.03 -0.96 1.56
N ALA A 645 -28.01 -1.76 2.00
CA ALA A 645 -28.38 -1.80 3.40
C ALA A 645 -27.18 -2.29 4.24
N PRO A 646 -26.87 -1.64 5.37
CA PRO A 646 -25.71 -1.96 6.21
C PRO A 646 -25.76 -3.36 6.86
N HIS A 647 -26.88 -4.10 6.71
CA HIS A 647 -27.06 -5.42 7.30
C HIS A 647 -26.66 -6.58 6.38
N ASP A 648 -26.32 -6.30 5.11
CA ASP A 648 -25.81 -7.33 4.23
C ASP A 648 -24.31 -7.57 4.45
N THR A 649 -23.96 -8.86 4.45
CA THR A 649 -22.68 -9.57 4.61
C THR A 649 -21.42 -9.03 3.88
N SER A 650 -21.43 -7.80 3.41
CA SER A 650 -20.34 -7.10 2.72
C SER A 650 -19.13 -6.86 3.63
N THR A 651 -17.95 -7.16 3.09
CA THR A 651 -16.67 -6.87 3.75
C THR A 651 -16.28 -5.42 3.47
N PRO A 652 -15.67 -4.67 4.41
CA PRO A 652 -15.19 -3.32 4.09
C PRO A 652 -14.13 -3.34 2.99
N CYS A 653 -14.01 -2.24 2.24
CA CYS A 653 -12.83 -2.01 1.41
C CYS A 653 -11.60 -1.87 2.32
N ALA A 654 -10.53 -2.61 2.02
CA ALA A 654 -9.34 -2.62 2.87
C ALA A 654 -8.68 -1.23 3.01
N LEU A 655 -8.76 -0.43 1.94
CA LEU A 655 -8.18 0.91 1.90
C LEU A 655 -8.93 1.92 2.77
N TRP A 656 -10.13 1.62 3.28
CA TRP A 656 -10.82 2.49 4.24
C TRP A 656 -10.06 2.65 5.57
N LEU A 657 -9.15 1.73 5.89
CA LEU A 657 -8.24 1.91 7.03
C LEU A 657 -7.30 3.11 6.85
N LEU A 658 -6.97 3.51 5.62
CA LEU A 658 -6.10 4.66 5.35
C LEU A 658 -6.72 6.00 5.81
N PRO A 659 -7.92 6.40 5.34
CA PRO A 659 -8.55 7.64 5.78
C PRO A 659 -8.97 7.59 7.25
N MET A 660 -9.34 6.41 7.77
CA MET A 660 -9.61 6.25 9.20
C MET A 660 -8.37 6.54 10.04
N TYR A 661 -7.22 5.98 9.66
CA TYR A 661 -5.99 6.23 10.40
C TYR A 661 -5.51 7.67 10.27
N ALA A 662 -5.62 8.27 9.07
CA ALA A 662 -5.35 9.68 8.86
C ALA A 662 -6.26 10.57 9.73
N ALA A 663 -7.55 10.26 9.81
CA ALA A 663 -8.50 10.96 10.67
C ALA A 663 -8.13 10.79 12.16
N ALA A 664 -7.75 9.59 12.60
CA ALA A 664 -7.31 9.35 13.97
C ALA A 664 -6.09 10.21 14.37
N ILE A 665 -5.11 10.34 13.47
CA ILE A 665 -3.93 11.20 13.69
C ILE A 665 -4.35 12.67 13.78
N PHE A 666 -5.20 13.13 12.86
CA PHE A 666 -5.67 14.51 12.86
C PHE A 666 -6.48 14.85 14.11
N VAL A 667 -7.48 14.03 14.45
CA VAL A 667 -8.35 14.20 15.62
C VAL A 667 -7.53 14.21 16.91
N MET A 668 -6.56 13.30 17.05
CA MET A 668 -5.68 13.26 18.24
C MET A 668 -4.88 14.55 18.40
N ARG A 669 -4.49 15.21 17.31
CA ARG A 669 -3.72 16.47 17.32
C ARG A 669 -4.59 17.71 17.11
N ALA A 670 -5.91 17.59 17.04
CA ALA A 670 -6.82 18.69 16.77
C ALA A 670 -6.62 19.90 17.71
N PRO A 671 -6.43 19.73 19.04
CA PRO A 671 -6.19 20.87 19.93
C PRO A 671 -4.88 21.63 19.63
N LEU A 672 -3.89 20.96 19.04
CA LEU A 672 -2.64 21.61 18.61
C LEU A 672 -2.84 22.39 17.32
N VAL A 673 -3.66 21.87 16.41
CA VAL A 673 -4.02 22.57 15.16
C VAL A 673 -4.78 23.86 15.47
N GLU A 674 -5.71 23.83 16.43
CA GLU A 674 -6.44 25.03 16.88
C GLU A 674 -5.53 26.11 17.49
N ALA A 675 -4.35 25.73 17.97
CA ALA A 675 -3.37 26.66 18.52
C ALA A 675 -2.41 27.25 17.47
N CYS A 676 -2.39 26.70 16.25
CA CYS A 676 -1.55 27.18 15.17
C CYS A 676 -2.01 28.55 14.65
N ARG A 677 -1.10 29.28 14.02
CA ARG A 677 -1.37 30.58 13.37
C ARG A 677 -1.05 30.57 11.89
N THR A 678 -0.29 29.57 11.43
CA THR A 678 0.15 29.44 10.04
C THR A 678 0.11 27.98 9.59
N ALA A 679 -0.01 27.76 8.27
CA ALA A 679 0.06 26.41 7.69
C ALA A 679 1.38 25.70 8.00
N ALA A 680 2.50 26.43 8.02
CA ALA A 680 3.81 25.87 8.35
C ALA A 680 3.88 25.34 9.79
N GLU A 681 3.20 25.97 10.74
CA GLU A 681 3.09 25.45 12.11
C GLU A 681 2.29 24.14 12.15
N VAL A 682 1.25 24.01 11.31
CA VAL A 682 0.50 22.75 11.18
C VAL A 682 1.40 21.65 10.65
N ASP A 683 2.23 21.92 9.64
CA ASP A 683 3.20 20.93 9.14
C ASP A 683 4.17 20.48 10.24
N VAL A 684 4.64 21.39 11.09
CA VAL A 684 5.50 21.06 12.24
C VAL A 684 4.76 20.18 13.27
N VAL A 685 3.49 20.47 13.56
CA VAL A 685 2.65 19.63 14.45
C VAL A 685 2.56 18.20 13.92
N PHE A 686 2.59 18.01 12.61
CA PHE A 686 2.49 16.70 11.96
C PHE A 686 3.81 16.09 11.51
N ALA A 687 4.95 16.79 11.63
CA ALA A 687 6.24 16.35 11.11
C ALA A 687 6.79 15.07 11.77
N THR A 688 6.42 14.79 13.02
CA THR A 688 6.95 13.62 13.76
C THR A 688 5.87 12.59 14.09
N GLY A 689 6.16 11.32 13.80
CA GLY A 689 5.26 10.18 14.00
C GLY A 689 5.64 9.19 15.10
N HIS A 690 6.78 9.37 15.79
CA HIS A 690 7.36 8.38 16.74
C HIS A 690 6.45 7.94 17.90
N GLN A 691 5.42 8.73 18.24
CA GLN A 691 4.48 8.42 19.32
C GLN A 691 3.17 7.80 18.80
N LEU A 692 3.00 7.68 17.48
CA LEU A 692 1.78 7.17 16.87
C LEU A 692 1.80 5.65 16.93
N ARG A 693 0.90 5.08 17.75
CA ARG A 693 0.67 3.64 17.83
C ARG A 693 -0.53 3.29 16.98
N THR A 694 -0.29 2.56 15.88
CA THR A 694 -1.28 2.31 14.84
C THR A 694 -2.58 1.74 15.40
N ARG A 695 -2.49 0.66 16.18
CA ARG A 695 -3.66 -0.05 16.70
C ARG A 695 -4.43 0.78 17.72
N SER A 696 -3.73 1.37 18.69
CA SER A 696 -4.35 2.13 19.76
C SER A 696 -5.08 3.37 19.23
N LEU A 697 -4.53 4.05 18.22
CA LEU A 697 -5.17 5.20 17.59
C LEU A 697 -6.40 4.81 16.78
N LEU A 698 -6.33 3.74 15.97
CA LEU A 698 -7.49 3.22 15.25
C LEU A 698 -8.61 2.79 16.21
N GLN A 699 -8.25 2.08 17.29
CA GLN A 699 -9.18 1.66 18.32
C GLN A 699 -9.79 2.84 19.07
N GLY A 700 -9.01 3.89 19.34
CA GLY A 700 -9.50 5.11 19.98
C GLY A 700 -10.49 5.87 19.09
N LEU A 701 -10.25 5.93 17.78
CA LEU A 701 -11.19 6.54 16.83
C LEU A 701 -12.50 5.74 16.73
N LEU A 702 -12.40 4.42 16.65
CA LEU A 702 -13.55 3.55 16.44
C LEU A 702 -14.35 3.33 17.72
N PHE A 703 -13.71 3.13 18.87
CA PHE A 703 -14.35 2.62 20.09
C PHE A 703 -14.08 3.47 21.34
N GLY A 704 -13.33 4.55 21.21
CA GLY A 704 -13.23 5.61 22.23
C GLY A 704 -14.39 6.59 22.11
#